data_AF-F9WTZ5-F1
#
_entry.id   AF-F9WTZ5-F1
#
_cell.length_a   1.000
_cell.length_b   1.000
_cell.length_c   1.000
_cell.angle_alpha   90.00
_cell.angle_beta   90.00
_cell.angle_gamma   90.00
#
_symmetry.space_group_name_H-M   'P 1'
#
loop_
_entity.id
_entity.type
_entity.pdbx_description
1 polymer ?
#
loop_
_entity_poly.entity_id
_entity_poly.type
_entity_poly.pdbx_seq_one_letter_code
_entity_poly.pdbx_strand_id
1 'polypeptide(L)'
;MTNNGSHHLLEALTLCRVIISRYKRSNMRLSEAECRAMQELSEQYRELACGTAGAASGGPGMSHAAVTAADAAVPGSPLDSMVGFMEKTVNVRLRMGEILSVINEQLSLVLHASHTHTYYLDPVSSLLFDPVHEVAAPISEMTPIGKAVISGERFTLAGTVYIPLAHDGTVIGCVESPCGRTDCQSSPLLEATLRVATVALKNAIGVEELNWNKEKAEVMLKMAAQLSRDNLDESVLVSSIMSTARSLTESARCSIFLVKGDTLEAHFEDGDVVTMPKGTGIAGHVAQTGETVNIPDAYHDPRFNREVDKATGYRTKTILCMPVRYEGSIVAVAQLINKLDLTTASGVRLPRTYTKRDEDLFQTFAMFAGVSLRNCRINDSLVTEKRKGDAILDVVTVLSNTDIRDVEAIARRALHGAKRLLNADRSTLFLVDKERNELYSRVADSVAGKEIRFPCGQGIAGTVASSGIGENILDAYQDPRFNREVDRQLGYRTQTILCEPIALNGDILAVVQLVNKLDSSGEVTTFTEADRETFRVFSLFAGISINNSRLLEFAVNAGREMMALNQHQSALGAPGATPRAKKRMSCILDEERSAVLRVRFPDVDITDIDFNLFDVRERAENALDAAAAVAYNLLLDSGLPQKFGCSEATLLNFILRCRKRYRNVPYHNFFHVVDVCQTIHTFLYRGGAHERLTELECFVLLITAL
;
A
#
# COMPACT_ATOMS: atom_id res chain seq x y z
N MET A 1 -11.38 -57.36 47.02
CA MET A 1 -11.26 -55.88 47.03
C MET A 1 -9.89 -55.39 47.51
N THR A 2 -8.82 -56.18 47.41
CA THR A 2 -7.48 -55.83 47.96
C THR A 2 -6.39 -55.56 46.91
N ASN A 3 -6.65 -55.70 45.61
CA ASN A 3 -5.64 -55.49 44.55
C ASN A 3 -5.55 -54.06 43.98
N ASN A 4 -6.51 -53.16 44.22
CA ASN A 4 -6.42 -51.78 43.69
C ASN A 4 -5.53 -50.85 44.53
N GLY A 5 -5.35 -51.14 45.83
CA GLY A 5 -4.60 -50.26 46.74
C GLY A 5 -3.10 -50.24 46.47
N SER A 6 -2.52 -51.39 46.09
CA SER A 6 -1.09 -51.53 45.77
C SER A 6 -0.72 -50.80 44.48
N HIS A 7 -1.60 -50.79 43.49
CA HIS A 7 -1.42 -50.06 42.23
C HIS A 7 -1.39 -48.55 42.43
N HIS A 8 -2.36 -48.00 43.17
CA HIS A 8 -2.41 -46.55 43.45
C HIS A 8 -1.26 -46.09 44.34
N LEU A 9 -0.80 -46.93 45.27
CA LEU A 9 0.34 -46.61 46.12
C LEU A 9 1.66 -46.60 45.32
N LEU A 10 1.83 -47.54 44.39
CA LEU A 10 2.98 -47.58 43.49
C LEU A 10 3.00 -46.36 42.55
N GLU A 11 1.85 -45.99 42.00
CA GLU A 11 1.66 -44.77 41.20
C GLU A 11 2.05 -43.52 42.02
N ALA A 12 1.53 -43.39 43.24
CA ALA A 12 1.82 -42.26 44.13
C ALA A 12 3.32 -42.15 44.47
N LEU A 13 3.97 -43.27 44.83
CA LEU A 13 5.41 -43.31 45.14
C LEU A 13 6.28 -42.94 43.93
N THR A 14 5.89 -43.40 42.73
CA THR A 14 6.59 -43.09 41.49
C THR A 14 6.48 -41.60 41.16
N LEU A 15 5.28 -41.03 41.30
CA LEU A 15 5.01 -39.60 41.08
C LEU A 15 5.79 -38.72 42.08
N CYS A 16 5.81 -39.10 43.36
CA CYS A 16 6.59 -38.45 44.41
C CYS A 16 8.11 -38.43 44.11
N ARG A 17 8.68 -39.54 43.64
CA ARG A 17 10.11 -39.61 43.28
C ARG A 17 10.44 -38.75 42.05
N VAL A 18 9.57 -38.73 41.04
CA VAL A 18 9.73 -37.86 39.86
C VAL A 18 9.69 -36.38 40.23
N ILE A 19 8.79 -36.00 41.15
CA ILE A 19 8.74 -34.63 41.69
C ILE A 19 10.06 -34.29 42.40
N ILE A 20 10.60 -35.17 43.25
CA ILE A 20 11.90 -34.97 43.91
C ILE A 20 13.03 -34.80 42.89
N SER A 21 13.09 -35.64 41.85
CA SER A 21 14.10 -35.54 40.80
C SER A 21 14.02 -34.22 40.03
N ARG A 22 12.80 -33.70 39.81
CA ARG A 22 12.56 -32.38 39.21
C ARG A 22 13.04 -31.24 40.14
N TYR A 23 12.74 -31.30 41.44
CA TYR A 23 13.20 -30.30 42.42
C TYR A 23 14.73 -30.25 42.54
N LYS A 24 15.38 -31.42 42.53
CA LYS A 24 16.86 -31.52 42.54
C LYS A 24 17.50 -30.89 41.30
N ARG A 25 16.89 -31.04 40.12
CA ARG A 25 17.38 -30.41 38.88
C ARG A 25 17.16 -28.89 38.84
N SER A 26 16.13 -28.39 39.52
CA SER A 26 15.81 -26.96 39.60
C SER A 26 16.43 -26.22 40.79
N ASN A 27 17.25 -26.90 41.61
CA ASN A 27 17.94 -26.36 42.79
C ASN A 27 17.00 -25.74 43.86
N MET A 28 15.75 -26.23 43.94
CA MET A 28 14.76 -25.78 44.94
C MET A 28 14.71 -26.77 46.12
N ARG A 29 14.58 -26.26 47.35
CA ARG A 29 14.47 -27.08 48.56
C ARG A 29 13.00 -27.39 48.88
N LEU A 30 12.72 -28.62 49.30
CA LEU A 30 11.41 -29.05 49.79
C LEU A 30 11.10 -28.40 51.14
N SER A 31 9.84 -28.11 51.40
CA SER A 31 9.36 -27.66 52.71
C SER A 31 9.32 -28.81 53.73
N GLU A 32 9.36 -28.48 55.03
CA GLU A 32 9.29 -29.49 56.09
C GLU A 32 7.98 -30.30 56.09
N ALA A 33 6.88 -29.70 55.62
CA ALA A 33 5.59 -30.37 55.50
C ALA A 33 5.60 -31.42 54.39
N GLU A 34 6.23 -31.12 53.25
CA GLU A 34 6.39 -32.06 52.14
C GLU A 34 7.32 -33.22 52.52
N CYS A 35 8.43 -32.94 53.23
CA CYS A 35 9.32 -33.98 53.74
C CYS A 35 8.61 -34.95 54.71
N ARG A 36 7.75 -34.43 55.60
CA ARG A 36 6.94 -35.24 56.53
C ARG A 36 5.93 -36.12 55.80
N ALA A 37 5.18 -35.56 54.85
CA ALA A 37 4.21 -36.32 54.05
C ALA A 37 4.87 -37.46 53.26
N MET A 38 6.09 -37.25 52.77
CA MET A 38 6.85 -38.28 52.06
C MET A 38 7.39 -39.37 52.98
N GLN A 39 7.73 -39.04 54.23
CA GLN A 39 8.13 -40.02 55.24
C GLN A 39 6.95 -40.91 55.65
N GLU A 40 5.76 -40.33 55.90
CA GLU A 40 4.55 -41.09 56.21
C GLU A 40 4.16 -42.06 55.08
N LEU A 41 4.25 -41.62 53.82
CA LEU A 41 3.95 -42.46 52.66
C LEU A 41 4.94 -43.64 52.53
N SER A 42 6.22 -43.41 52.86
CA SER A 42 7.25 -44.43 52.85
C SER A 42 7.10 -45.44 54.00
N GLU A 43 6.59 -45.01 55.15
CA GLU A 43 6.30 -45.91 56.28
C GLU A 43 5.08 -46.80 56.00
N GLN A 44 4.00 -46.24 55.44
CA GLN A 44 2.83 -47.01 55.03
C GLN A 44 3.17 -48.09 53.98
N TYR A 45 4.08 -47.81 53.04
CA TYR A 45 4.58 -48.82 52.10
C TYR A 45 5.39 -49.93 52.79
N ARG A 46 6.19 -49.58 53.80
CA ARG A 46 7.01 -50.54 54.55
C ARG A 46 6.13 -51.49 55.38
N GLU A 47 5.02 -51.00 55.93
CA GLU A 47 4.00 -51.83 56.60
C GLU A 47 3.29 -52.79 55.63
N LEU A 48 2.93 -52.31 54.43
CA LEU A 48 2.32 -53.14 53.37
C LEU A 48 3.28 -54.20 52.80
N ALA A 49 4.57 -53.90 52.70
CA ALA A 49 5.59 -54.86 52.27
C ALA A 49 5.87 -55.95 53.33
N CYS A 50 5.90 -55.60 54.61
CA CYS A 50 6.11 -56.55 55.72
C CYS A 50 4.90 -57.47 55.99
N GLY A 51 3.69 -57.10 55.56
CA GLY A 51 2.47 -57.90 55.75
C GLY A 51 2.40 -59.24 54.98
N THR A 52 3.42 -59.58 54.18
CA THR A 52 3.46 -60.81 53.37
C THR A 52 4.42 -61.89 53.89
N ALA A 53 5.15 -61.65 54.97
CA ALA A 53 6.07 -62.61 55.56
C ALA A 53 5.51 -63.21 56.87
N GLY A 54 4.53 -64.10 56.76
CA GLY A 54 3.88 -64.73 57.90
C GLY A 54 3.53 -66.20 57.69
N ALA A 55 4.50 -67.05 57.32
CA ALA A 55 4.43 -68.51 57.51
C ALA A 55 5.80 -69.19 57.23
N ALA A 56 6.62 -69.41 58.26
CA ALA A 56 7.47 -70.60 58.47
C ALA A 56 8.55 -70.39 59.58
N SER A 57 8.28 -70.96 60.76
CA SER A 57 9.17 -71.57 61.78
C SER A 57 10.66 -71.15 61.97
N GLY A 58 10.97 -70.59 63.16
CA GLY A 58 11.74 -71.28 64.23
C GLY A 58 13.29 -71.16 64.32
N GLY A 59 13.80 -70.49 65.36
CA GLY A 59 15.18 -70.65 65.90
C GLY A 59 15.83 -69.36 66.46
N PRO A 60 16.36 -69.31 67.71
CA PRO A 60 16.62 -68.05 68.42
C PRO A 60 18.05 -67.52 68.26
N GLY A 61 18.19 -66.19 68.18
CA GLY A 61 19.47 -65.49 68.21
C GLY A 61 19.30 -64.00 67.98
N MET A 62 18.81 -63.26 68.98
CA MET A 62 18.83 -61.80 68.95
C MET A 62 20.22 -61.27 69.35
N SER A 63 20.80 -60.43 68.51
CA SER A 63 21.37 -59.17 68.99
C SER A 63 21.25 -58.11 67.90
N HIS A 64 20.51 -57.06 68.25
CA HIS A 64 20.32 -55.83 67.49
C HIS A 64 21.63 -55.28 66.90
N ALA A 65 21.61 -54.96 65.60
CA ALA A 65 22.40 -53.90 65.04
C ALA A 65 21.46 -53.00 64.22
N ALA A 66 21.28 -51.77 64.70
CA ALA A 66 20.57 -50.72 63.99
C ALA A 66 21.27 -50.48 62.63
N VAL A 67 20.59 -50.76 61.52
CA VAL A 67 21.07 -50.36 60.21
C VAL A 67 20.62 -48.92 59.98
N THR A 68 21.58 -48.02 60.15
CA THR A 68 21.54 -46.62 59.75
C THR A 68 21.23 -46.47 58.26
N ALA A 69 20.55 -45.38 57.92
CA ALA A 69 20.27 -44.92 56.57
C ALA A 69 21.55 -44.75 55.72
N ALA A 70 22.02 -45.84 55.09
CA ALA A 70 23.14 -45.81 54.14
C ALA A 70 23.25 -47.07 53.24
N ASP A 71 22.22 -47.92 53.13
CA ASP A 71 22.26 -49.03 52.15
C ASP A 71 21.59 -48.64 50.83
N ALA A 72 22.47 -48.17 49.94
CA ALA A 72 22.60 -48.53 48.54
C ALA A 72 21.32 -48.94 47.78
N ALA A 73 21.02 -48.15 46.76
CA ALA A 73 20.31 -48.59 45.57
C ALA A 73 20.79 -49.98 45.12
N VAL A 74 19.88 -50.95 45.10
CA VAL A 74 20.00 -52.13 44.26
C VAL A 74 19.66 -51.66 42.84
N PRO A 75 20.61 -51.63 41.88
CA PRO A 75 20.29 -51.33 40.49
C PRO A 75 19.44 -52.47 39.95
N GLY A 76 18.23 -52.17 39.47
CA GLY A 76 17.36 -53.15 38.81
C GLY A 76 16.00 -53.39 39.46
N SER A 77 15.52 -52.53 40.37
CA SER A 77 14.11 -52.59 40.77
C SER A 77 13.20 -52.19 39.59
N PRO A 78 12.04 -52.85 39.37
CA PRO A 78 11.10 -52.47 38.30
C PRO A 78 10.67 -50.99 38.36
N LEU A 79 10.67 -50.41 39.56
CA LEU A 79 10.40 -48.99 39.81
C LEU A 79 11.48 -48.07 39.24
N ASP A 80 12.76 -48.40 39.43
CA ASP A 80 13.85 -47.56 38.92
C ASP A 80 13.94 -47.62 37.39
N SER A 81 13.60 -48.77 36.79
CA SER A 81 13.43 -48.90 35.33
C SER A 81 12.29 -48.04 34.80
N MET A 82 11.14 -48.02 35.49
CA MET A 82 9.99 -47.20 35.09
C MET A 82 10.24 -45.70 35.24
N VAL A 83 10.93 -45.28 36.30
CA VAL A 83 11.34 -43.88 36.48
C VAL A 83 12.32 -43.47 35.38
N GLY A 84 13.32 -44.30 35.07
CA GLY A 84 14.25 -44.05 33.97
C GLY A 84 13.54 -43.96 32.61
N PHE A 85 12.53 -44.81 32.38
CA PHE A 85 11.68 -44.75 31.19
C PHE A 85 10.92 -43.42 31.10
N MET A 86 10.21 -43.03 32.16
CA MET A 86 9.50 -41.75 32.22
C MET A 86 10.43 -40.54 32.02
N GLU A 87 11.62 -40.54 32.64
CA GLU A 87 12.57 -39.44 32.49
C GLU A 87 13.07 -39.28 31.05
N LYS A 88 13.23 -40.38 30.32
CA LYS A 88 13.63 -40.36 28.91
C LYS A 88 12.48 -39.93 27.99
N THR A 89 11.24 -40.36 28.25
CA THR A 89 10.09 -40.05 27.37
C THR A 89 9.44 -38.70 27.62
N VAL A 90 9.64 -38.08 28.79
CA VAL A 90 9.11 -36.73 29.12
C VAL A 90 9.90 -35.59 28.44
N ASN A 91 11.07 -35.87 27.86
CA ASN A 91 11.87 -34.85 27.21
C ASN A 91 11.25 -34.41 25.86
N VAL A 92 10.47 -33.33 25.90
CA VAL A 92 9.82 -32.69 24.74
C VAL A 92 10.77 -32.13 23.67
N ARG A 93 12.09 -32.19 23.86
CA ARG A 93 13.08 -31.80 22.84
C ARG A 93 13.46 -32.95 21.90
N LEU A 94 13.11 -34.18 22.24
CA LEU A 94 13.41 -35.36 21.41
C LEU A 94 12.45 -35.41 20.22
N ARG A 95 12.94 -35.90 19.08
CA ARG A 95 12.11 -36.16 17.90
C ARG A 95 11.23 -37.38 18.14
N MET A 96 10.09 -37.46 17.44
CA MET A 96 9.16 -38.60 17.55
C MET A 96 9.87 -39.96 17.46
N GLY A 97 10.77 -40.15 16.48
CA GLY A 97 11.53 -41.41 16.34
C GLY A 97 12.40 -41.78 17.55
N GLU A 98 12.98 -40.80 18.24
CA GLU A 98 13.79 -41.05 19.44
C GLU A 98 12.92 -41.48 20.62
N ILE A 99 11.73 -40.86 20.76
CA ILE A 99 10.75 -41.23 21.79
C ILE A 99 10.23 -42.65 21.54
N LEU A 100 9.88 -42.97 20.29
CA LEU A 100 9.40 -44.30 19.91
C LEU A 100 10.49 -45.37 20.07
N SER A 101 11.76 -45.05 19.80
CA SER A 101 12.88 -45.95 20.06
C SER A 101 12.99 -46.32 21.54
N VAL A 102 12.87 -45.34 22.45
CA VAL A 102 12.85 -45.58 23.90
C VAL A 102 11.64 -46.41 24.33
N ILE A 103 10.46 -46.15 23.75
CA ILE A 103 9.24 -46.94 23.99
C ILE A 103 9.43 -48.39 23.53
N ASN A 104 9.96 -48.60 22.32
CA ASN A 104 10.22 -49.90 21.74
C ASN A 104 11.21 -50.73 22.58
N GLU A 105 12.28 -50.12 23.08
CA GLU A 105 13.26 -50.76 23.96
C GLU A 105 12.61 -51.24 25.27
N GLN A 106 11.85 -50.37 25.93
CA GLN A 106 11.19 -50.71 27.20
C GLN A 106 10.08 -51.73 27.04
N LEU A 107 9.27 -51.65 25.97
CA LEU A 107 8.25 -52.64 25.69
C LEU A 107 8.85 -54.00 25.32
N SER A 108 9.98 -54.04 24.60
CA SER A 108 10.69 -55.28 24.31
C SER A 108 11.19 -55.97 25.58
N LEU A 109 11.69 -55.20 26.55
CA LEU A 109 12.12 -55.71 27.85
C LEU A 109 10.96 -56.31 28.65
N VAL A 110 9.80 -55.62 28.71
CA VAL A 110 8.64 -56.06 29.51
C VAL A 110 7.86 -57.20 28.86
N LEU A 111 7.80 -57.23 27.52
CA LEU A 111 7.15 -58.30 26.75
C LEU A 111 8.07 -59.50 26.50
N HIS A 112 9.35 -59.42 26.90
CA HIS A 112 10.40 -60.40 26.60
C HIS A 112 10.49 -60.73 25.10
N ALA A 113 10.29 -59.71 24.26
CA ALA A 113 10.38 -59.81 22.81
C ALA A 113 11.77 -59.37 22.34
N SER A 114 12.23 -59.91 21.21
CA SER A 114 13.51 -59.51 20.63
C SER A 114 13.47 -58.09 20.08
N HIS A 115 12.35 -57.69 19.47
CA HIS A 115 12.14 -56.37 18.87
C HIS A 115 10.66 -56.03 18.94
N THR A 116 10.31 -54.82 19.39
CA THR A 116 8.92 -54.34 19.44
C THR A 116 8.82 -53.07 18.60
N HIS A 117 7.75 -52.95 17.83
CA HIS A 117 7.49 -51.84 16.94
C HIS A 117 6.28 -51.07 17.46
N THR A 118 6.38 -49.74 17.49
CA THR A 118 5.28 -48.87 17.90
C THR A 118 4.91 -47.99 16.73
N TYR A 119 3.65 -48.07 16.34
CA TYR A 119 3.05 -47.22 15.32
C TYR A 119 2.20 -46.18 16.01
N TYR A 120 2.35 -44.92 15.64
CA TYR A 120 1.44 -43.87 16.06
C TYR A 120 0.46 -43.55 14.95
N LEU A 121 -0.74 -43.14 15.34
CA LEU A 121 -1.74 -42.64 14.40
C LEU A 121 -1.35 -41.22 14.02
N ASP A 122 -0.90 -41.01 12.78
CA ASP A 122 -0.67 -39.65 12.29
C ASP A 122 -2.01 -38.94 12.14
N PRO A 123 -2.26 -37.86 12.92
CA PRO A 123 -3.56 -37.17 12.95
C PRO A 123 -3.97 -36.58 11.59
N VAL A 124 -3.05 -36.53 10.62
CA VAL A 124 -3.28 -35.88 9.32
C VAL A 124 -3.41 -36.86 8.16
N SER A 125 -2.51 -37.83 8.01
CA SER A 125 -2.60 -38.79 6.91
C SER A 125 -3.61 -39.90 7.17
N SER A 126 -4.10 -40.04 8.40
CA SER A 126 -4.91 -41.20 8.84
C SER A 126 -4.21 -42.53 8.56
N LEU A 127 -2.89 -42.54 8.64
CA LEU A 127 -2.03 -43.71 8.53
C LEU A 127 -1.34 -43.98 9.87
N LEU A 128 -0.97 -45.23 10.07
CA LEU A 128 -0.17 -45.68 11.19
C LEU A 128 1.30 -45.63 10.77
N PHE A 129 2.11 -44.84 11.47
CA PHE A 129 3.49 -44.60 11.10
C PHE A 129 4.46 -45.07 12.18
N ASP A 130 5.52 -45.77 11.76
CA ASP A 130 6.69 -46.09 12.57
C ASP A 130 7.89 -45.27 12.04
N PRO A 131 8.22 -44.14 12.68
CA PRO A 131 9.32 -43.28 12.29
C PRO A 131 10.71 -43.86 12.62
N VAL A 132 10.81 -44.95 13.38
CA VAL A 132 12.10 -45.61 13.67
C VAL A 132 12.54 -46.45 12.47
N HIS A 133 11.60 -47.09 11.80
CA HIS A 133 11.84 -47.96 10.65
C HIS A 133 11.35 -47.37 9.32
N GLU A 134 10.78 -46.17 9.34
CA GLU A 134 10.20 -45.46 8.19
C GLU A 134 9.09 -46.25 7.47
N VAL A 135 8.27 -46.98 8.24
CA VAL A 135 7.18 -47.82 7.71
C VAL A 135 5.82 -47.17 7.98
N ALA A 136 4.93 -47.21 6.99
CA ALA A 136 3.55 -46.75 7.11
C ALA A 136 2.57 -47.90 6.82
N ALA A 137 1.46 -47.95 7.55
CA ALA A 137 0.37 -48.90 7.33
C ALA A 137 -0.99 -48.19 7.28
N PRO A 138 -1.92 -48.59 6.38
CA PRO A 138 -3.26 -48.05 6.35
C PRO A 138 -4.12 -48.58 7.50
N ILE A 139 -5.05 -47.75 7.97
CA ILE A 139 -6.09 -48.14 8.93
C ILE A 139 -7.15 -48.94 8.16
N SER A 140 -6.93 -50.24 8.03
CA SER A 140 -7.81 -51.16 7.31
C SER A 140 -7.96 -52.46 8.09
N GLU A 141 -9.14 -53.07 8.04
CA GLU A 141 -9.35 -54.42 8.59
C GLU A 141 -8.48 -55.49 7.90
N MET A 142 -7.93 -55.17 6.73
CA MET A 142 -7.04 -56.06 5.97
C MET A 142 -5.63 -56.15 6.55
N THR A 143 -5.21 -55.18 7.38
CA THR A 143 -3.91 -55.21 8.06
C THR A 143 -4.10 -55.55 9.54
N PRO A 144 -3.25 -56.41 10.15
CA PRO A 144 -3.38 -56.73 11.57
C PRO A 144 -3.32 -55.48 12.46
N ILE A 145 -2.40 -54.57 12.19
CA ILE A 145 -2.24 -53.32 12.95
C ILE A 145 -3.48 -52.42 12.77
N GLY A 146 -4.00 -52.28 11.55
CA GLY A 146 -5.22 -51.51 11.28
C GLY A 146 -6.44 -52.09 11.99
N LYS A 147 -6.60 -53.42 11.97
CA LYS A 147 -7.65 -54.12 12.71
C LYS A 147 -7.55 -53.90 14.23
N ALA A 148 -6.35 -53.86 14.80
CA ALA A 148 -6.14 -53.62 16.23
C ALA A 148 -6.59 -52.22 16.63
N VAL A 149 -6.29 -51.24 15.77
CA VAL A 149 -6.67 -49.84 15.98
C VAL A 149 -8.17 -49.64 15.82
N ILE A 150 -8.82 -50.28 14.84
CA ILE A 150 -10.28 -50.19 14.61
C ILE A 150 -11.05 -50.87 15.75
N SER A 151 -10.63 -52.07 16.14
CA SER A 151 -11.32 -52.84 17.19
C SER A 151 -11.08 -52.27 18.59
N GLY A 152 -9.95 -51.59 18.81
CA GLY A 152 -9.54 -51.12 20.14
C GLY A 152 -9.19 -52.26 21.10
N GLU A 153 -9.13 -53.51 20.62
CA GLU A 153 -8.88 -54.70 21.42
C GLU A 153 -7.49 -55.28 21.14
N ARG A 154 -6.89 -55.88 22.18
CA ARG A 154 -5.63 -56.62 22.06
C ARG A 154 -5.93 -57.96 21.37
N PHE A 155 -5.13 -58.33 20.38
CA PHE A 155 -5.23 -59.65 19.79
C PHE A 155 -3.86 -60.22 19.41
N THR A 156 -3.80 -61.53 19.22
CA THR A 156 -2.58 -62.26 18.85
C THR A 156 -2.81 -62.98 17.53
N LEU A 157 -1.88 -62.83 16.59
CA LEU A 157 -1.92 -63.50 15.29
C LEU A 157 -0.53 -64.07 14.97
N ALA A 158 -0.46 -65.36 14.65
CA ALA A 158 0.78 -66.05 14.29
C ALA A 158 1.96 -65.86 15.28
N GLY A 159 1.67 -65.69 16.57
CA GLY A 159 2.69 -65.47 17.62
C GLY A 159 3.13 -64.01 17.81
N THR A 160 2.53 -63.07 17.08
CA THR A 160 2.72 -61.62 17.26
C THR A 160 1.53 -61.02 18.00
N VAL A 161 1.81 -60.20 19.01
CA VAL A 161 0.79 -59.52 19.81
C VAL A 161 0.62 -58.09 19.30
N TYR A 162 -0.63 -57.68 19.08
CA TYR A 162 -1.01 -56.33 18.70
C TYR A 162 -1.74 -55.67 19.87
N ILE A 163 -1.18 -54.57 20.37
CA ILE A 163 -1.70 -53.85 21.55
C ILE A 163 -2.06 -52.42 21.14
N PRO A 164 -3.35 -52.05 21.08
CA PRO A 164 -3.73 -50.66 20.84
C PRO A 164 -3.37 -49.79 22.04
N LEU A 165 -2.82 -48.61 21.76
CA LEU A 165 -2.54 -47.56 22.73
C LEU A 165 -3.70 -46.58 22.70
N ALA A 166 -4.50 -46.54 23.77
CA ALA A 166 -5.68 -45.70 23.86
C ALA A 166 -5.60 -44.73 25.03
N HIS A 167 -5.95 -43.47 24.78
CA HIS A 167 -6.06 -42.42 25.79
C HIS A 167 -7.48 -41.85 25.78
N ASP A 168 -8.15 -41.83 26.93
CA ASP A 168 -9.54 -41.35 27.09
C ASP A 168 -10.52 -41.96 26.07
N GLY A 169 -10.35 -43.24 25.74
CA GLY A 169 -11.19 -43.96 24.78
C GLY A 169 -10.86 -43.75 23.30
N THR A 170 -9.84 -42.93 22.97
CA THR A 170 -9.36 -42.73 21.59
C THR A 170 -8.06 -43.50 21.38
N VAL A 171 -7.99 -44.35 20.35
CA VAL A 171 -6.75 -45.07 19.98
C VAL A 171 -5.80 -44.11 19.26
N ILE A 172 -4.59 -43.94 19.80
CA ILE A 172 -3.56 -43.02 19.28
C ILE A 172 -2.38 -43.75 18.63
N GLY A 173 -2.37 -45.08 18.68
CA GLY A 173 -1.32 -45.90 18.12
C GLY A 173 -1.52 -47.40 18.41
N CYS A 174 -0.59 -48.20 17.94
CA CYS A 174 -0.57 -49.65 18.16
C CYS A 174 0.86 -50.16 18.31
N VAL A 175 1.06 -51.09 19.22
CA VAL A 175 2.31 -51.81 19.41
C VAL A 175 2.20 -53.16 18.73
N GLU A 176 3.20 -53.50 17.94
CA GLU A 176 3.42 -54.81 17.33
C GLU A 176 4.64 -55.47 17.97
N SER A 177 4.45 -56.62 18.62
CA SER A 177 5.53 -57.34 19.31
C SER A 177 5.54 -58.82 18.92
N PRO A 178 6.55 -59.30 18.15
CA PRO A 178 6.74 -60.70 17.83
C PRO A 178 7.17 -61.50 19.07
N CYS A 179 6.56 -62.66 19.29
CA CYS A 179 6.87 -63.59 20.38
C CYS A 179 6.49 -63.12 21.81
N GLY A 180 5.53 -62.20 21.95
CA GLY A 180 5.01 -61.83 23.26
C GLY A 180 4.31 -63.01 23.93
N ARG A 181 4.82 -63.48 25.08
CA ARG A 181 4.14 -64.52 25.87
C ARG A 181 2.76 -64.04 26.31
N THR A 182 1.73 -64.84 26.07
CA THR A 182 0.34 -64.58 26.51
C THR A 182 0.21 -64.41 28.03
N ASP A 183 1.15 -64.98 28.78
CA ASP A 183 1.18 -65.02 30.24
C ASP A 183 1.51 -63.65 30.86
N CYS A 184 2.11 -62.75 30.08
CA CYS A 184 2.53 -61.42 30.52
C CYS A 184 1.46 -60.33 30.27
N GLN A 185 0.36 -60.66 29.59
CA GLN A 185 -0.68 -59.71 29.19
C GLN A 185 -1.46 -59.09 30.36
N SER A 186 -1.43 -59.73 31.54
CA SER A 186 -2.06 -59.27 32.79
C SER A 186 -1.06 -58.76 33.82
N SER A 187 0.19 -58.51 33.43
CA SER A 187 1.22 -58.00 34.34
C SER A 187 0.97 -56.54 34.72
N PRO A 188 1.00 -56.19 36.02
CA PRO A 188 0.86 -54.81 36.48
C PRO A 188 1.96 -53.89 35.92
N LEU A 189 3.14 -54.45 35.63
CA LEU A 189 4.26 -53.74 35.04
C LEU A 189 3.99 -53.37 33.57
N LEU A 190 3.39 -54.28 32.78
CA LEU A 190 3.04 -54.03 31.39
C LEU A 190 1.98 -52.94 31.27
N GLU A 191 0.94 -52.97 32.10
CA GLU A 191 -0.08 -51.91 32.12
C GLU A 191 0.52 -50.55 32.47
N ALA A 192 1.44 -50.49 33.44
CA ALA A 192 2.14 -49.26 33.79
C ALA A 192 3.01 -48.76 32.63
N THR A 193 3.76 -49.63 31.96
CA THR A 193 4.59 -49.28 30.79
C THR A 193 3.74 -48.78 29.63
N LEU A 194 2.63 -49.47 29.32
CA LEU A 194 1.71 -49.08 28.25
C LEU A 194 1.05 -47.73 28.54
N ARG A 195 0.69 -47.43 29.80
CA ARG A 195 0.16 -46.11 30.19
C ARG A 195 1.19 -45.00 29.99
N VAL A 196 2.42 -45.20 30.45
CA VAL A 196 3.50 -44.23 30.26
C VAL A 196 3.81 -44.04 28.77
N ALA A 197 3.88 -45.13 28.00
CA ALA A 197 4.08 -45.09 26.55
C ALA A 197 2.95 -44.33 25.85
N THR A 198 1.69 -44.58 26.22
CA THR A 198 0.52 -43.89 25.67
C THR A 198 0.57 -42.38 25.95
N VAL A 199 0.88 -41.97 27.18
CA VAL A 199 0.98 -40.55 27.53
C VAL A 199 2.16 -39.88 26.82
N ALA A 200 3.31 -40.55 26.77
CA ALA A 200 4.47 -40.06 26.03
C ALA A 200 4.16 -39.90 24.54
N LEU A 201 3.48 -40.87 23.94
CA LEU A 201 3.08 -40.84 22.54
C LEU A 201 2.10 -39.69 22.26
N LYS A 202 1.09 -39.51 23.12
CA LYS A 202 0.14 -38.38 23.02
C LYS A 202 0.87 -37.04 23.04
N ASN A 203 1.79 -36.86 23.99
CA ASN A 203 2.57 -35.62 24.11
C ASN A 203 3.46 -35.41 22.88
N ALA A 204 4.09 -36.48 22.37
CA ALA A 204 4.91 -36.41 21.17
C ALA A 204 4.09 -36.04 19.93
N ILE A 205 2.88 -36.60 19.77
CA ILE A 205 1.94 -36.23 18.69
C ILE A 205 1.58 -34.75 18.80
N GLY A 206 1.24 -34.26 20.00
CA GLY A 206 0.92 -32.85 20.22
C GLY A 206 2.11 -31.91 19.96
N VAL A 207 3.34 -32.33 20.27
CA VAL A 207 4.55 -31.56 19.93
C VAL A 207 4.78 -31.52 18.42
N GLU A 208 4.55 -32.62 17.70
CA GLU A 208 4.61 -32.63 16.22
C GLU A 208 3.56 -31.70 15.60
N GLU A 209 2.33 -31.70 16.12
CA GLU A 209 1.29 -30.76 15.67
C GLU A 209 1.69 -29.29 15.93
N LEU A 210 2.28 -29.00 17.09
CA LEU A 210 2.76 -27.66 17.42
C LEU A 210 3.95 -27.23 16.54
N ASN A 211 4.91 -28.12 16.31
CA ASN A 211 6.06 -27.86 15.44
C ASN A 211 5.60 -27.62 14.00
N TRP A 212 4.68 -28.43 13.51
CA TRP A 212 4.04 -28.22 12.21
C TRP A 212 3.35 -26.86 12.12
N ASN A 213 2.55 -26.49 13.12
CA ASN A 213 1.88 -25.19 13.16
C ASN A 213 2.88 -24.03 13.18
N LYS A 214 4.01 -24.19 13.88
CA LYS A 214 5.10 -23.22 13.89
C LYS A 214 5.76 -23.10 12.52
N GLU A 215 6.15 -24.21 11.90
CA GLU A 215 6.78 -24.24 10.57
C GLU A 215 5.83 -23.65 9.52
N LYS A 216 4.55 -24.04 9.56
CA LYS A 216 3.48 -23.43 8.75
C LYS A 216 3.44 -21.92 8.91
N ALA A 217 3.43 -21.41 10.14
CA ALA A 217 3.39 -19.97 10.40
C ALA A 217 4.65 -19.24 9.89
N GLU A 218 5.85 -19.82 10.07
CA GLU A 218 7.11 -19.25 9.58
C GLU A 218 7.16 -19.16 8.06
N VAL A 219 6.76 -20.25 7.37
CA VAL A 219 6.68 -20.27 5.90
C VAL A 219 5.66 -19.25 5.39
N MET A 220 4.47 -19.19 6.01
CA MET A 220 3.44 -18.20 5.67
C MET A 220 3.91 -16.77 5.85
N LEU A 221 4.60 -16.46 6.95
CA LEU A 221 5.12 -15.12 7.22
C LEU A 221 6.18 -14.70 6.19
N LYS A 222 7.10 -15.61 5.86
CA LYS A 222 8.13 -15.36 4.85
C LYS A 222 7.50 -15.08 3.48
N MET A 223 6.48 -15.85 3.10
CA MET A 223 5.75 -15.69 1.85
C MET A 223 4.94 -14.40 1.82
N ALA A 224 4.20 -14.08 2.88
CA ALA A 224 3.46 -12.82 2.99
C ALA A 224 4.39 -11.60 2.89
N ALA A 225 5.56 -11.65 3.52
CA ALA A 225 6.57 -10.60 3.41
C ALA A 225 7.20 -10.49 2.01
N GLN A 226 7.27 -11.58 1.25
CA GLN A 226 7.70 -11.56 -0.15
C GLN A 226 6.63 -10.92 -1.03
N LEU A 227 5.39 -11.40 -0.95
CA LEU A 227 4.25 -10.91 -1.73
C LEU A 227 3.83 -9.46 -1.39
N SER A 228 4.23 -8.94 -0.22
CA SER A 228 3.94 -7.56 0.21
C SER A 228 4.99 -6.55 -0.24
N ARG A 229 6.26 -6.96 -0.39
CA ARG A 229 7.34 -6.08 -0.87
C ARG A 229 7.29 -5.85 -2.38
N ASP A 230 6.65 -6.77 -3.07
CA ASP A 230 6.54 -6.78 -4.51
C ASP A 230 5.43 -5.80 -4.97
N ASN A 231 5.75 -4.51 -5.10
CA ASN A 231 5.00 -3.56 -5.94
C ASN A 231 5.27 -3.88 -7.43
N LEU A 232 5.01 -5.12 -7.81
CA LEU A 232 5.28 -5.67 -9.13
C LEU A 232 4.02 -5.61 -9.99
N ASP A 233 4.24 -5.56 -11.30
CA ASP A 233 3.23 -5.78 -12.34
C ASP A 233 2.41 -7.05 -12.04
N GLU A 234 1.10 -7.03 -12.33
CA GLU A 234 0.16 -8.14 -12.09
C GLU A 234 0.71 -9.48 -12.62
N SER A 235 1.34 -9.46 -13.80
CA SER A 235 1.95 -10.65 -14.42
C SER A 235 3.08 -11.25 -13.60
N VAL A 236 3.98 -10.41 -13.07
CA VAL A 236 5.14 -10.84 -12.29
C VAL A 236 4.69 -11.36 -10.92
N LEU A 237 3.71 -10.69 -10.31
CA LEU A 237 3.12 -11.14 -9.06
C LEU A 237 2.44 -12.50 -9.22
N VAL A 238 1.66 -12.70 -10.29
CA VAL A 238 1.03 -14.00 -10.62
C VAL A 238 2.08 -15.10 -10.76
N SER A 239 3.19 -14.85 -11.46
CA SER A 239 4.30 -15.81 -11.59
C SER A 239 4.96 -16.15 -10.24
N SER A 240 5.19 -15.13 -9.40
CA SER A 240 5.70 -15.31 -8.04
C SER A 240 4.76 -16.16 -7.18
N ILE A 241 3.44 -15.91 -7.24
CA ILE A 241 2.43 -16.69 -6.53
C ILE A 241 2.42 -18.15 -7.01
N MET A 242 2.47 -18.39 -8.33
CA MET A 242 2.50 -19.75 -8.90
C MET A 242 3.72 -20.55 -8.44
N SER A 243 4.92 -19.96 -8.55
CA SER A 243 6.17 -20.61 -8.13
C SER A 243 6.15 -20.95 -6.63
N THR A 244 5.63 -20.02 -5.83
CA THR A 244 5.52 -20.16 -4.38
C THR A 244 4.51 -21.25 -3.99
N ALA A 245 3.33 -21.26 -4.60
CA ALA A 245 2.29 -22.27 -4.40
C ALA A 245 2.78 -23.69 -4.77
N ARG A 246 3.49 -23.80 -5.89
CA ARG A 246 4.08 -25.05 -6.38
C ARG A 246 5.09 -25.61 -5.38
N SER A 247 6.01 -24.77 -4.89
CA SER A 247 7.01 -25.19 -3.89
C SER A 247 6.37 -25.55 -2.56
N LEU A 248 5.36 -24.80 -2.11
CA LEU A 248 4.69 -25.01 -0.83
C LEU A 248 3.94 -26.35 -0.77
N THR A 249 3.31 -26.71 -1.87
CA THR A 249 2.45 -27.90 -1.97
C THR A 249 3.14 -29.08 -2.64
N GLU A 250 4.44 -28.98 -2.93
CA GLU A 250 5.20 -30.00 -3.68
C GLU A 250 4.45 -30.45 -4.95
N SER A 251 3.96 -29.50 -5.73
CA SER A 251 3.23 -29.77 -6.97
C SER A 251 4.15 -29.70 -8.17
N ALA A 252 3.81 -30.36 -9.27
CA ALA A 252 4.57 -30.28 -10.50
C ALA A 252 4.39 -28.92 -11.18
N ARG A 253 3.14 -28.42 -11.23
CA ARG A 253 2.78 -27.14 -11.86
C ARG A 253 1.67 -26.42 -11.09
N CYS A 254 1.66 -25.09 -11.21
CA CYS A 254 0.57 -24.23 -10.75
C CYS A 254 0.04 -23.38 -11.91
N SER A 255 -1.25 -23.06 -11.90
CA SER A 255 -1.87 -22.11 -12.82
C SER A 255 -2.85 -21.22 -12.06
N ILE A 256 -2.91 -19.94 -12.41
CA ILE A 256 -3.80 -18.96 -11.79
C ILE A 256 -4.78 -18.43 -12.83
N PHE A 257 -6.06 -18.42 -12.49
CA PHE A 257 -7.16 -17.96 -13.31
C PHE A 257 -7.72 -16.67 -12.70
N LEU A 258 -7.36 -15.53 -13.28
CA LEU A 258 -7.83 -14.23 -12.83
C LEU A 258 -9.29 -14.03 -13.23
N VAL A 259 -10.13 -13.64 -12.27
CA VAL A 259 -11.54 -13.34 -12.55
C VAL A 259 -11.66 -11.92 -13.09
N LYS A 260 -12.18 -11.80 -14.33
CA LYS A 260 -12.49 -10.54 -15.02
C LYS A 260 -13.95 -10.57 -15.50
N GLY A 261 -14.88 -10.14 -14.64
CA GLY A 261 -16.32 -10.21 -14.90
C GLY A 261 -16.79 -11.66 -15.06
N ASP A 262 -17.34 -11.98 -16.23
CA ASP A 262 -17.81 -13.33 -16.61
C ASP A 262 -16.75 -14.20 -17.30
N THR A 263 -15.51 -13.71 -17.38
CA THR A 263 -14.39 -14.44 -17.98
C THR A 263 -13.29 -14.73 -16.96
N LEU A 264 -12.54 -15.80 -17.24
CA LEU A 264 -11.34 -16.21 -16.52
C LEU A 264 -10.15 -16.07 -17.44
N GLU A 265 -9.14 -15.31 -17.03
CA GLU A 265 -7.86 -15.20 -17.71
C GLU A 265 -6.87 -16.15 -17.04
N ALA A 266 -6.55 -17.25 -17.72
CA ALA A 266 -5.66 -18.29 -17.24
C ALA A 266 -4.21 -17.94 -17.56
N HIS A 267 -3.40 -17.84 -16.51
CA HIS A 267 -1.96 -17.66 -16.59
C HIS A 267 -1.26 -18.99 -16.29
N PHE A 268 -0.38 -19.40 -17.21
CA PHE A 268 0.43 -20.62 -17.10
C PHE A 268 1.90 -20.29 -16.80
N GLU A 269 2.66 -21.30 -16.36
CA GLU A 269 4.09 -21.14 -16.05
C GLU A 269 4.94 -20.77 -17.27
N ASP A 270 4.51 -21.17 -18.47
CA ASP A 270 5.22 -20.88 -19.73
C ASP A 270 5.01 -19.42 -20.20
N GLY A 271 4.22 -18.62 -19.46
CA GLY A 271 3.89 -17.23 -19.77
C GLY A 271 2.68 -17.05 -20.67
N ASP A 272 2.13 -18.15 -21.20
CA ASP A 272 0.91 -18.13 -22.01
C ASP A 272 -0.31 -17.67 -21.20
N VAL A 273 -1.17 -16.90 -21.87
CA VAL A 273 -2.42 -16.38 -21.31
C VAL A 273 -3.58 -16.82 -22.17
N VAL A 274 -4.57 -17.49 -21.57
CA VAL A 274 -5.75 -18.00 -22.27
C VAL A 274 -7.02 -17.54 -21.58
N THR A 275 -7.96 -16.96 -22.31
CA THR A 275 -9.26 -16.54 -21.76
C THR A 275 -10.31 -17.64 -21.93
N MET A 276 -11.09 -17.90 -20.89
CA MET A 276 -12.19 -18.86 -20.91
C MET A 276 -13.44 -18.36 -20.17
N PRO A 277 -14.65 -18.83 -20.51
CA PRO A 277 -15.87 -18.44 -19.81
C PRO A 277 -15.94 -18.97 -18.37
N LYS A 278 -16.48 -18.17 -17.46
CA LYS A 278 -16.74 -18.57 -16.07
C LYS A 278 -17.77 -19.70 -16.02
N GLY A 279 -17.36 -20.88 -15.53
CA GLY A 279 -18.16 -22.10 -15.46
C GLY A 279 -17.63 -23.27 -16.28
N THR A 280 -16.63 -23.04 -17.12
CA THR A 280 -16.02 -24.12 -17.92
C THR A 280 -14.92 -24.83 -17.12
N GLY A 281 -15.00 -26.17 -17.08
CA GLY A 281 -13.99 -27.00 -16.42
C GLY A 281 -13.93 -26.87 -14.90
N ILE A 282 -12.86 -27.40 -14.31
CA ILE A 282 -12.67 -27.42 -12.85
C ILE A 282 -12.50 -26.01 -12.29
N ALA A 283 -11.61 -25.20 -12.88
CA ALA A 283 -11.39 -23.82 -12.46
C ALA A 283 -12.66 -22.96 -12.59
N GLY A 284 -13.46 -23.16 -13.65
CA GLY A 284 -14.73 -22.49 -13.84
C GLY A 284 -15.77 -22.84 -12.78
N HIS A 285 -15.85 -24.12 -12.40
CA HIS A 285 -16.73 -24.57 -11.31
C HIS A 285 -16.34 -23.92 -9.97
N VAL A 286 -15.05 -23.92 -9.63
CA VAL A 286 -14.55 -23.26 -8.40
C VAL A 286 -14.79 -21.75 -8.44
N ALA A 287 -14.68 -21.10 -9.59
CA ALA A 287 -14.98 -19.67 -9.74
C ALA A 287 -16.47 -19.34 -9.54
N GLN A 288 -17.36 -20.30 -9.73
CA GLN A 288 -18.81 -20.14 -9.54
C GLN A 288 -19.27 -20.51 -8.13
N THR A 289 -18.85 -21.68 -7.61
CA THR A 289 -19.28 -22.17 -6.30
C THR A 289 -18.46 -21.59 -5.16
N GLY A 290 -17.20 -21.24 -5.44
CA GLY A 290 -16.22 -20.93 -4.40
C GLY A 290 -15.82 -22.14 -3.55
N GLU A 291 -16.17 -23.36 -3.93
CA GLU A 291 -15.79 -24.55 -3.18
C GLU A 291 -14.42 -25.07 -3.62
N THR A 292 -13.59 -25.47 -2.66
CA THR A 292 -12.34 -26.18 -2.95
C THR A 292 -12.63 -27.53 -3.58
N VAL A 293 -11.90 -27.88 -4.63
CA VAL A 293 -12.00 -29.18 -5.29
C VAL A 293 -10.64 -29.89 -5.24
N ASN A 294 -10.59 -31.04 -4.55
CA ASN A 294 -9.42 -31.92 -4.47
C ASN A 294 -9.74 -33.23 -5.19
N ILE A 295 -9.03 -33.53 -6.27
CA ILE A 295 -9.26 -34.66 -7.16
C ILE A 295 -8.03 -35.57 -7.13
N PRO A 296 -8.14 -36.79 -6.60
CA PRO A 296 -7.03 -37.75 -6.57
C PRO A 296 -6.76 -38.42 -7.93
N ASP A 297 -7.77 -38.48 -8.83
CA ASP A 297 -7.58 -38.90 -10.22
C ASP A 297 -8.42 -38.04 -11.18
N ALA A 298 -7.74 -37.16 -11.92
CA ALA A 298 -8.32 -36.23 -12.88
C ALA A 298 -9.10 -36.92 -14.00
N TYR A 299 -8.67 -38.10 -14.45
CA TYR A 299 -9.34 -38.79 -15.56
C TYR A 299 -10.68 -39.39 -15.12
N HIS A 300 -10.92 -39.57 -13.83
CA HIS A 300 -12.20 -40.04 -13.31
C HIS A 300 -13.21 -38.90 -13.05
N ASP A 301 -12.78 -37.63 -13.06
CA ASP A 301 -13.68 -36.49 -12.85
C ASP A 301 -14.34 -36.04 -14.19
N PRO A 302 -15.68 -35.93 -14.25
CA PRO A 302 -16.38 -35.57 -15.48
C PRO A 302 -16.15 -34.11 -15.92
N ARG A 303 -15.68 -33.23 -15.01
CA ARG A 303 -15.40 -31.81 -15.29
C ARG A 303 -14.02 -31.61 -15.91
N PHE A 304 -13.18 -32.64 -15.93
CA PHE A 304 -11.81 -32.56 -16.45
C PHE A 304 -11.79 -32.63 -17.99
N ASN A 305 -11.23 -31.60 -18.63
CA ASN A 305 -11.07 -31.58 -20.08
C ASN A 305 -9.77 -32.30 -20.51
N ARG A 306 -9.93 -33.53 -21.03
CA ARG A 306 -8.82 -34.38 -21.49
C ARG A 306 -8.19 -33.93 -22.80
N GLU A 307 -8.83 -33.05 -23.57
CA GLU A 307 -8.30 -32.59 -24.86
C GLU A 307 -7.04 -31.74 -24.69
N VAL A 308 -6.94 -31.00 -23.58
CA VAL A 308 -5.76 -30.18 -23.26
C VAL A 308 -4.54 -31.06 -22.99
N ASP A 309 -4.70 -32.14 -22.22
CA ASP A 309 -3.65 -33.14 -21.98
C ASP A 309 -3.20 -33.80 -23.31
N LYS A 310 -4.15 -34.14 -24.19
CA LYS A 310 -3.85 -34.74 -25.51
C LYS A 310 -3.07 -33.78 -26.41
N ALA A 311 -3.42 -32.49 -26.42
CA ALA A 311 -2.76 -31.49 -27.25
C ALA A 311 -1.35 -31.16 -26.75
N THR A 312 -1.15 -31.13 -25.43
CA THR A 312 0.14 -30.79 -24.80
C THR A 312 1.06 -31.99 -24.61
N GLY A 313 0.53 -33.21 -24.69
CA GLY A 313 1.26 -34.44 -24.34
C GLY A 313 1.52 -34.58 -22.83
N TYR A 314 0.99 -33.67 -22.01
CA TYR A 314 1.11 -33.70 -20.56
C TYR A 314 0.01 -34.57 -19.95
N ARG A 315 0.32 -35.33 -18.89
CA ARG A 315 -0.67 -36.16 -18.18
C ARG A 315 -0.95 -35.59 -16.80
N THR A 316 -2.19 -35.16 -16.61
CA THR A 316 -2.71 -34.70 -15.33
C THR A 316 -3.26 -35.89 -14.53
N LYS A 317 -2.72 -36.11 -13.33
CA LYS A 317 -3.07 -37.19 -12.39
C LYS A 317 -3.91 -36.65 -11.24
N THR A 318 -3.36 -35.75 -10.43
CA THR A 318 -4.03 -35.16 -9.26
C THR A 318 -4.27 -33.68 -9.50
N ILE A 319 -5.37 -33.14 -8.97
CA ILE A 319 -5.71 -31.71 -9.09
C ILE A 319 -6.16 -31.19 -7.72
N LEU A 320 -5.58 -30.07 -7.28
CA LEU A 320 -6.11 -29.27 -6.19
C LEU A 320 -6.45 -27.88 -6.72
N CYS A 321 -7.73 -27.52 -6.70
CA CYS A 321 -8.24 -26.26 -7.20
C CYS A 321 -8.95 -25.49 -6.09
N MET A 322 -8.52 -24.25 -5.83
CA MET A 322 -9.02 -23.43 -4.73
C MET A 322 -9.32 -22.00 -5.17
N PRO A 323 -10.35 -21.35 -4.61
CA PRO A 323 -10.62 -19.94 -4.86
C PRO A 323 -9.64 -19.06 -4.08
N VAL A 324 -9.16 -18.01 -4.73
CA VAL A 324 -8.39 -16.92 -4.14
C VAL A 324 -9.37 -15.81 -3.81
N ARG A 325 -9.62 -15.60 -2.51
CA ARG A 325 -10.66 -14.70 -2.02
C ARG A 325 -10.09 -13.43 -1.39
N TYR A 326 -10.82 -12.33 -1.53
CA TYR A 326 -10.61 -11.08 -0.83
C TYR A 326 -11.97 -10.51 -0.41
N GLU A 327 -12.15 -10.22 0.88
CA GLU A 327 -13.40 -9.66 1.44
C GLU A 327 -14.69 -10.37 0.95
N GLY A 328 -14.66 -11.70 0.87
CA GLY A 328 -15.81 -12.52 0.45
C GLY A 328 -16.01 -12.63 -1.08
N SER A 329 -15.24 -11.89 -1.89
CA SER A 329 -15.26 -12.00 -3.35
C SER A 329 -14.13 -12.88 -3.87
N ILE A 330 -14.40 -13.68 -4.93
CA ILE A 330 -13.38 -14.49 -5.60
C ILE A 330 -12.65 -13.61 -6.62
N VAL A 331 -11.37 -13.35 -6.38
CA VAL A 331 -10.51 -12.50 -7.23
C VAL A 331 -9.79 -13.33 -8.28
N ALA A 332 -9.42 -14.56 -7.92
CA ALA A 332 -8.80 -15.53 -8.81
C ALA A 332 -9.15 -16.96 -8.38
N VAL A 333 -8.81 -17.93 -9.21
CA VAL A 333 -8.81 -19.36 -8.86
C VAL A 333 -7.41 -19.89 -9.09
N ALA A 334 -6.88 -20.68 -8.16
CA ALA A 334 -5.56 -21.26 -8.30
C ALA A 334 -5.68 -22.78 -8.40
N GLN A 335 -5.00 -23.36 -9.38
CA GLN A 335 -5.02 -24.79 -9.67
C GLN A 335 -3.61 -25.35 -9.60
N LEU A 336 -3.42 -26.34 -8.74
CA LEU A 336 -2.21 -27.13 -8.61
C LEU A 336 -2.46 -28.50 -9.24
N ILE A 337 -1.49 -28.96 -10.03
CA ILE A 337 -1.59 -30.26 -10.70
C ILE A 337 -0.37 -31.12 -10.41
N ASN A 338 -0.62 -32.42 -10.30
CA ASN A 338 0.36 -33.49 -10.05
C ASN A 338 1.19 -33.24 -8.78
N LYS A 339 0.72 -33.75 -7.64
CA LYS A 339 1.51 -33.84 -6.41
C LYS A 339 2.75 -34.70 -6.69
N LEU A 340 3.92 -34.24 -6.26
CA LEU A 340 5.17 -34.94 -6.48
C LEU A 340 5.21 -36.25 -5.68
N ASP A 341 5.63 -37.33 -6.35
CA ASP A 341 5.78 -38.66 -5.77
C ASP A 341 6.87 -38.64 -4.67
N LEU A 342 6.64 -39.35 -3.57
CA LEU A 342 7.68 -39.55 -2.55
C LEU A 342 8.72 -40.51 -3.10
N THR A 343 9.98 -40.10 -3.11
CA THR A 343 11.09 -40.99 -3.49
C THR A 343 11.75 -41.48 -2.22
N THR A 344 11.64 -42.77 -1.92
CA THR A 344 12.29 -43.39 -0.77
C THR A 344 13.81 -43.39 -0.94
N ALA A 345 14.57 -43.60 0.15
CA ALA A 345 16.03 -43.74 0.07
C ALA A 345 16.48 -44.90 -0.85
N SER A 346 15.62 -45.89 -1.06
CA SER A 346 15.81 -47.00 -2.01
C SER A 346 15.49 -46.65 -3.48
N GLY A 347 15.09 -45.42 -3.78
CA GLY A 347 14.77 -44.94 -5.12
C GLY A 347 13.38 -45.31 -5.63
N VAL A 348 12.52 -45.90 -4.79
CA VAL A 348 11.15 -46.25 -5.14
C VAL A 348 10.28 -45.01 -5.08
N ARG A 349 9.52 -44.74 -6.15
CA ARG A 349 8.58 -43.61 -6.22
C ARG A 349 7.20 -44.07 -5.81
N LEU A 350 6.71 -43.52 -4.71
CA LEU A 350 5.36 -43.76 -4.19
C LEU A 350 4.44 -42.61 -4.63
N PRO A 351 3.36 -42.89 -5.40
CA PRO A 351 2.45 -41.87 -5.84
C PRO A 351 1.73 -41.22 -4.66
N ARG A 352 1.66 -39.90 -4.65
CA ARG A 352 1.00 -39.11 -3.61
C ARG A 352 -0.20 -38.36 -4.16
N THR A 353 -1.20 -38.15 -3.30
CA THR A 353 -2.34 -37.26 -3.54
C THR A 353 -2.26 -36.05 -2.61
N TYR A 354 -3.01 -34.99 -2.94
CA TYR A 354 -3.12 -33.83 -2.06
C TYR A 354 -3.86 -34.22 -0.77
N THR A 355 -3.25 -33.88 0.36
CA THR A 355 -3.75 -34.16 1.70
C THR A 355 -4.49 -32.95 2.26
N LYS A 356 -5.17 -33.14 3.41
CA LYS A 356 -5.79 -32.03 4.12
C LYS A 356 -4.78 -30.96 4.57
N ARG A 357 -3.54 -31.34 4.89
CA ARG A 357 -2.42 -30.41 5.15
C ARG A 357 -2.13 -29.53 3.93
N ASP A 358 -2.12 -30.09 2.72
CA ASP A 358 -1.90 -29.33 1.49
C ASP A 358 -3.02 -28.31 1.25
N GLU A 359 -4.29 -28.71 1.46
CA GLU A 359 -5.43 -27.80 1.41
C GLU A 359 -5.30 -26.66 2.43
N ASP A 360 -5.01 -26.96 3.69
CA ASP A 360 -4.98 -25.96 4.75
C ASP A 360 -3.79 -24.99 4.63
N LEU A 361 -2.65 -25.46 4.12
CA LEU A 361 -1.53 -24.62 3.74
C LEU A 361 -1.92 -23.72 2.59
N PHE A 362 -2.43 -24.31 1.50
CA PHE A 362 -2.73 -23.56 0.30
C PHE A 362 -3.88 -22.56 0.51
N GLN A 363 -4.86 -22.87 1.35
CA GLN A 363 -5.93 -21.95 1.73
C GLN A 363 -5.38 -20.69 2.42
N THR A 364 -4.41 -20.86 3.33
CA THR A 364 -3.80 -19.73 4.04
C THR A 364 -3.00 -18.88 3.07
N PHE A 365 -2.23 -19.53 2.19
CA PHE A 365 -1.49 -18.85 1.14
C PHE A 365 -2.40 -18.12 0.15
N ALA A 366 -3.51 -18.73 -0.27
CA ALA A 366 -4.48 -18.14 -1.18
C ALA A 366 -5.12 -16.87 -0.61
N MET A 367 -5.33 -16.78 0.71
CA MET A 367 -5.79 -15.54 1.34
C MET A 367 -4.77 -14.39 1.17
N PHE A 368 -3.48 -14.65 1.40
CA PHE A 368 -2.43 -13.65 1.19
C PHE A 368 -2.29 -13.28 -0.30
N ALA A 369 -2.35 -14.25 -1.19
CA ALA A 369 -2.33 -14.04 -2.63
C ALA A 369 -3.48 -13.12 -3.08
N GLY A 370 -4.68 -13.32 -2.53
CA GLY A 370 -5.85 -12.49 -2.83
C GLY A 370 -5.66 -11.03 -2.43
N VAL A 371 -5.07 -10.76 -1.27
CA VAL A 371 -4.72 -9.41 -0.82
C VAL A 371 -3.71 -8.77 -1.76
N SER A 372 -2.62 -9.46 -2.09
CA SER A 372 -1.58 -8.92 -2.97
C SER A 372 -2.09 -8.65 -4.38
N LEU A 373 -2.86 -9.55 -4.98
CA LEU A 373 -3.45 -9.34 -6.31
C LEU A 373 -4.40 -8.15 -6.33
N ARG A 374 -5.22 -7.99 -5.27
CA ARG A 374 -6.12 -6.82 -5.16
C ARG A 374 -5.33 -5.52 -5.01
N ASN A 375 -4.30 -5.51 -4.17
CA ASN A 375 -3.45 -4.34 -3.97
C ASN A 375 -2.71 -3.95 -5.25
N CYS A 376 -2.20 -4.92 -6.01
CA CYS A 376 -1.57 -4.71 -7.32
C CYS A 376 -2.56 -4.03 -8.30
N ARG A 377 -3.76 -4.58 -8.47
CA ARG A 377 -4.79 -3.98 -9.35
C ARG A 377 -5.21 -2.57 -8.93
N ILE A 378 -5.39 -2.35 -7.62
CA ILE A 378 -5.71 -1.03 -7.09
C ILE A 378 -4.55 -0.08 -7.37
N ASN A 379 -3.31 -0.50 -7.12
CA ASN A 379 -2.13 0.31 -7.38
C ASN A 379 -2.00 0.67 -8.87
N ASP A 380 -2.22 -0.26 -9.80
CA ASP A 380 -2.19 0.02 -11.23
C ASP A 380 -3.26 1.03 -11.65
N SER A 381 -4.46 0.91 -11.09
CA SER A 381 -5.55 1.88 -11.29
C SER A 381 -5.17 3.25 -10.73
N LEU A 382 -4.61 3.30 -9.51
CA LEU A 382 -4.16 4.53 -8.86
C LEU A 382 -3.01 5.20 -9.61
N VAL A 383 -2.05 4.43 -10.12
CA VAL A 383 -0.93 4.94 -10.93
C VAL A 383 -1.48 5.54 -12.24
N THR A 384 -2.46 4.89 -12.85
CA THR A 384 -3.11 5.39 -14.07
C THR A 384 -3.86 6.70 -13.80
N GLU A 385 -4.68 6.76 -12.74
CA GLU A 385 -5.40 7.97 -12.34
C GLU A 385 -4.45 9.10 -11.92
N LYS A 386 -3.37 8.78 -11.20
CA LYS A 386 -2.32 9.76 -10.87
C LYS A 386 -1.67 10.33 -12.13
N ARG A 387 -1.30 9.48 -13.09
CA ARG A 387 -0.73 9.95 -14.38
C ARG A 387 -1.68 10.90 -15.11
N LYS A 388 -3.00 10.62 -15.09
CA LYS A 388 -4.01 11.55 -15.64
C LYS A 388 -4.03 12.88 -14.88
N GLY A 389 -4.02 12.83 -13.55
CA GLY A 389 -3.99 14.02 -12.70
C GLY A 389 -2.73 14.88 -12.90
N ASP A 390 -1.56 14.25 -12.95
CA ASP A 390 -0.28 14.92 -13.19
C ASP A 390 -0.28 15.60 -14.58
N ALA A 391 -0.81 14.93 -15.61
CA ALA A 391 -0.93 15.52 -16.95
C ALA A 391 -1.88 16.73 -17.00
N ILE A 392 -2.97 16.70 -16.23
CA ILE A 392 -3.88 17.84 -16.09
C ILE A 392 -3.15 19.00 -15.39
N LEU A 393 -2.42 18.72 -14.31
CA LEU A 393 -1.68 19.73 -13.55
C LEU A 393 -0.56 20.36 -14.39
N ASP A 394 0.16 19.58 -15.18
CA ASP A 394 1.17 20.07 -16.12
C ASP A 394 0.55 21.06 -17.12
N VAL A 395 -0.63 20.76 -17.66
CA VAL A 395 -1.34 21.71 -18.53
C VAL A 395 -1.74 22.97 -17.76
N VAL A 396 -2.29 22.85 -16.54
CA VAL A 396 -2.69 24.01 -15.72
C VAL A 396 -1.50 24.91 -15.36
N THR A 397 -0.34 24.33 -15.03
CA THR A 397 0.87 25.09 -14.70
C THR A 397 1.44 25.80 -15.92
N VAL A 398 1.45 25.13 -17.08
CA VAL A 398 1.83 25.77 -18.35
C VAL A 398 0.89 26.93 -18.66
N LEU A 399 -0.42 26.74 -18.51
CA LEU A 399 -1.44 27.77 -18.72
C LEU A 399 -1.28 28.97 -17.78
N SER A 400 -0.81 28.76 -16.54
CA SER A 400 -0.60 29.81 -15.53
C SER A 400 0.70 30.60 -15.73
N ASN A 401 1.74 29.96 -16.27
CA ASN A 401 3.09 30.55 -16.38
C ASN A 401 3.41 31.13 -17.77
N THR A 402 2.58 30.88 -18.79
CA THR A 402 2.78 31.52 -20.11
C THR A 402 2.52 33.02 -20.02
N ASP A 403 3.47 33.81 -20.52
CA ASP A 403 3.28 35.23 -20.80
C ASP A 403 1.93 35.42 -21.51
N ILE A 404 1.03 36.08 -20.81
CA ILE A 404 -0.42 36.29 -21.01
C ILE A 404 -0.84 36.81 -22.41
N ARG A 405 0.10 37.02 -23.34
CA ARG A 405 -0.10 37.81 -24.57
C ARG A 405 -0.57 37.04 -25.80
N ASP A 406 -0.63 35.71 -25.78
CA ASP A 406 -1.11 34.91 -26.92
C ASP A 406 -2.13 33.85 -26.48
N VAL A 407 -3.41 34.23 -26.50
CA VAL A 407 -4.58 33.39 -26.21
C VAL A 407 -4.55 32.09 -27.01
N GLU A 408 -4.12 32.16 -28.28
CA GLU A 408 -4.11 31.00 -29.17
C GLU A 408 -2.98 30.03 -28.80
N ALA A 409 -1.81 30.53 -28.42
CA ALA A 409 -0.69 29.68 -27.99
C ALA A 409 -1.00 28.89 -26.71
N ILE A 410 -1.71 29.52 -25.78
CA ILE A 410 -2.17 28.94 -24.52
C ILE A 410 -3.13 27.77 -24.78
N ALA A 411 -4.17 28.03 -25.58
CA ALA A 411 -5.16 27.01 -25.93
C ALA A 411 -4.55 25.87 -26.76
N ARG A 412 -3.59 26.16 -27.67
CA ARG A 412 -2.84 25.15 -28.43
C ARG A 412 -2.05 24.20 -27.52
N ARG A 413 -1.33 24.72 -26.52
CA ARG A 413 -0.57 23.87 -25.59
C ARG A 413 -1.48 22.97 -24.76
N ALA A 414 -2.60 23.49 -24.27
CA ALA A 414 -3.58 22.68 -23.54
C ALA A 414 -4.16 21.57 -24.41
N LEU A 415 -4.51 21.87 -25.66
CA LEU A 415 -5.02 20.87 -26.60
C LEU A 415 -4.01 19.83 -27.01
N HIS A 416 -2.74 20.21 -27.14
CA HIS A 416 -1.68 19.24 -27.40
C HIS A 416 -1.45 18.31 -26.19
N GLY A 417 -1.60 18.83 -24.96
CA GLY A 417 -1.63 18.02 -23.75
C GLY A 417 -2.79 17.03 -23.74
N ALA A 418 -4.00 17.49 -24.04
CA ALA A 418 -5.20 16.64 -24.12
C ALA A 418 -5.08 15.58 -25.22
N LYS A 419 -4.55 15.93 -26.40
CA LYS A 419 -4.26 15.00 -27.51
C LYS A 419 -3.38 13.83 -27.04
N ARG A 420 -2.28 14.15 -26.34
CA ARG A 420 -1.33 13.13 -25.84
C ARG A 420 -1.96 12.24 -24.77
N LEU A 421 -2.71 12.82 -23.83
CA LEU A 421 -3.30 12.07 -22.74
C LEU A 421 -4.39 11.10 -23.21
N LEU A 422 -5.23 11.54 -24.15
CA LEU A 422 -6.34 10.75 -24.69
C LEU A 422 -5.95 9.93 -25.92
N ASN A 423 -4.66 9.93 -26.26
CA ASN A 423 -4.08 9.23 -27.41
C ASN A 423 -4.85 9.48 -28.72
N ALA A 424 -5.16 10.76 -29.00
CA ALA A 424 -5.83 11.15 -30.23
C ALA A 424 -4.80 11.48 -31.34
N ASP A 425 -5.16 11.21 -32.59
CA ASP A 425 -4.32 11.51 -33.76
C ASP A 425 -4.21 13.02 -34.01
N ARG A 426 -5.34 13.75 -33.95
CA ARG A 426 -5.37 15.21 -34.17
C ARG A 426 -6.22 15.92 -33.13
N SER A 427 -5.88 17.18 -32.87
CA SER A 427 -6.69 18.11 -32.11
C SER A 427 -6.93 19.39 -32.92
N THR A 428 -8.07 20.04 -32.70
CA THR A 428 -8.41 21.30 -33.36
C THR A 428 -9.17 22.21 -32.41
N LEU A 429 -8.83 23.52 -32.45
CA LEU A 429 -9.50 24.59 -31.72
C LEU A 429 -10.27 25.46 -32.70
N PHE A 430 -11.55 25.71 -32.43
CA PHE A 430 -12.37 26.69 -33.11
C PHE A 430 -12.74 27.80 -32.12
N LEU A 431 -12.30 29.03 -32.37
CA LEU A 431 -12.69 30.19 -31.58
C LEU A 431 -14.04 30.72 -32.08
N VAL A 432 -14.90 31.16 -31.16
CA VAL A 432 -16.19 31.79 -31.50
C VAL A 432 -15.98 33.29 -31.75
N ASP A 433 -16.30 33.74 -32.96
CA ASP A 433 -16.46 35.14 -33.32
C ASP A 433 -17.92 35.55 -33.07
N LYS A 434 -18.16 36.24 -31.95
CA LYS A 434 -19.52 36.64 -31.54
C LYS A 434 -20.13 37.69 -32.47
N GLU A 435 -19.33 38.52 -33.15
CA GLU A 435 -19.86 39.59 -34.02
C GLU A 435 -20.44 39.01 -35.31
N ARG A 436 -19.79 37.98 -35.85
CA ARG A 436 -20.22 37.32 -37.10
C ARG A 436 -21.04 36.06 -36.88
N ASN A 437 -21.11 35.58 -35.63
CA ASN A 437 -21.71 34.29 -35.27
C ASN A 437 -21.08 33.12 -36.07
N GLU A 438 -19.74 33.14 -36.16
CA GLU A 438 -18.93 32.19 -36.89
C GLU A 438 -17.89 31.52 -35.98
N LEU A 439 -17.55 30.28 -36.28
CA LEU A 439 -16.41 29.59 -35.75
C LEU A 439 -15.23 29.76 -36.71
N TYR A 440 -14.05 30.05 -36.17
CA TYR A 440 -12.82 30.11 -36.96
C TYR A 440 -11.66 29.38 -36.28
N SER A 441 -10.82 28.74 -37.08
CA SER A 441 -9.58 28.10 -36.66
C SER A 441 -8.44 28.55 -37.55
N ARG A 442 -7.41 29.18 -36.98
CA ARG A 442 -6.20 29.59 -37.71
C ARG A 442 -5.14 28.48 -37.80
N VAL A 443 -5.33 27.39 -37.05
CA VAL A 443 -4.30 26.39 -36.83
C VAL A 443 -4.94 25.01 -36.73
N ALA A 444 -5.22 24.39 -37.88
CA ALA A 444 -5.37 22.95 -37.96
C ALA A 444 -3.97 22.35 -38.12
N ASP A 445 -3.57 21.44 -37.23
CA ASP A 445 -2.24 20.82 -37.09
C ASP A 445 -1.75 20.01 -38.33
N SER A 446 -2.34 20.20 -39.51
CA SER A 446 -2.00 19.43 -40.71
C SER A 446 -2.14 20.19 -42.04
N VAL A 447 -2.59 21.46 -42.08
CA VAL A 447 -2.83 22.12 -43.39
C VAL A 447 -2.54 23.62 -43.39
N ALA A 448 -1.37 23.96 -43.92
CA ALA A 448 -1.07 25.15 -44.72
C ALA A 448 -1.69 26.51 -44.30
N GLY A 449 -1.73 26.85 -43.00
CA GLY A 449 -1.96 28.23 -42.52
C GLY A 449 -3.23 28.93 -43.06
N LYS A 450 -4.22 28.18 -43.55
CA LYS A 450 -5.50 28.73 -44.03
C LYS A 450 -6.49 28.70 -42.88
N GLU A 451 -7.06 29.87 -42.60
CA GLU A 451 -8.13 30.02 -41.62
C GLU A 451 -9.37 29.25 -42.09
N ILE A 452 -9.78 28.23 -41.33
CA ILE A 452 -11.04 27.51 -41.54
C ILE A 452 -12.12 28.32 -40.83
N ARG A 453 -13.14 28.77 -41.54
CA ARG A 453 -14.23 29.58 -40.98
C ARG A 453 -15.59 29.09 -41.47
N PHE A 454 -16.53 28.91 -40.56
CA PHE A 454 -17.90 28.46 -40.86
C PHE A 454 -18.90 28.94 -39.79
N PRO A 455 -20.20 29.09 -40.12
CA PRO A 455 -21.23 29.54 -39.19
C PRO A 455 -21.41 28.64 -37.96
N CYS A 456 -21.77 29.24 -36.83
CA CYS A 456 -22.30 28.50 -35.68
C CYS A 456 -23.55 27.70 -36.08
N GLY A 457 -23.67 26.44 -35.61
CA GLY A 457 -24.73 25.51 -36.00
C GLY A 457 -24.42 24.65 -37.24
N GLN A 458 -23.35 24.93 -37.98
CA GLN A 458 -22.93 24.11 -39.13
C GLN A 458 -21.89 23.05 -38.71
N GLY A 459 -22.18 21.80 -39.02
CA GLY A 459 -21.30 20.67 -38.70
C GLY A 459 -21.28 20.29 -37.22
N ILE A 460 -20.42 19.34 -36.86
CA ILE A 460 -20.32 18.83 -35.47
C ILE A 460 -19.87 19.94 -34.51
N ALA A 461 -18.76 20.61 -34.82
CA ALA A 461 -18.26 21.73 -33.99
C ALA A 461 -19.24 22.90 -33.90
N GLY A 462 -19.96 23.22 -34.98
CA GLY A 462 -21.02 24.25 -34.97
C GLY A 462 -22.20 23.86 -34.10
N THR A 463 -22.61 22.59 -34.11
CA THR A 463 -23.72 22.10 -33.26
C THR A 463 -23.33 22.15 -31.79
N VAL A 464 -22.11 21.77 -31.44
CA VAL A 464 -21.57 21.85 -30.07
C VAL A 464 -21.46 23.32 -29.62
N ALA A 465 -21.05 24.24 -30.51
CA ALA A 465 -21.03 25.67 -30.20
C ALA A 465 -22.42 26.24 -29.89
N SER A 466 -23.44 25.82 -30.63
CA SER A 466 -24.82 26.31 -30.45
C SER A 466 -25.54 25.67 -29.26
N SER A 467 -25.29 24.39 -29.00
CA SER A 467 -25.95 23.65 -27.92
C SER A 467 -25.25 23.81 -26.57
N GLY A 468 -23.92 24.05 -26.55
CA GLY A 468 -23.12 24.05 -25.34
C GLY A 468 -22.96 22.65 -24.71
N ILE A 469 -23.30 21.58 -25.43
CA ILE A 469 -23.19 20.20 -24.97
C ILE A 469 -22.15 19.48 -25.82
N GLY A 470 -21.15 18.86 -25.18
CA GLY A 470 -20.14 18.06 -25.89
C GLY A 470 -20.69 16.72 -26.38
N GLU A 471 -20.17 16.24 -27.50
CA GLU A 471 -20.63 15.03 -28.19
C GLU A 471 -19.46 14.10 -28.53
N ASN A 472 -19.69 12.79 -28.39
CA ASN A 472 -18.79 11.72 -28.81
C ASN A 472 -19.38 10.98 -30.03
N ILE A 473 -18.72 11.10 -31.17
CA ILE A 473 -19.13 10.52 -32.45
C ILE A 473 -18.30 9.27 -32.72
N LEU A 474 -18.98 8.12 -32.73
CA LEU A 474 -18.35 6.80 -32.92
C LEU A 474 -17.99 6.51 -34.38
N ASP A 475 -18.72 7.09 -35.34
CA ASP A 475 -18.39 7.03 -36.76
C ASP A 475 -18.76 8.35 -37.44
N ALA A 476 -17.75 9.16 -37.75
CA ALA A 476 -17.90 10.45 -38.37
C ALA A 476 -18.51 10.36 -39.78
N TYR A 477 -18.25 9.28 -40.54
CA TYR A 477 -18.81 9.16 -41.88
C TYR A 477 -20.30 8.83 -41.84
N GLN A 478 -20.81 8.22 -40.76
CA GLN A 478 -22.24 7.99 -40.60
C GLN A 478 -23.00 9.20 -40.06
N ASP A 479 -22.31 10.17 -39.46
CA ASP A 479 -22.95 11.39 -38.97
C ASP A 479 -23.32 12.33 -40.14
N PRO A 480 -24.61 12.72 -40.30
CA PRO A 480 -25.05 13.58 -41.40
C PRO A 480 -24.47 15.00 -41.34
N ARG A 481 -23.95 15.43 -40.19
CA ARG A 481 -23.35 16.75 -39.98
C ARG A 481 -21.88 16.79 -40.40
N PHE A 482 -21.25 15.63 -40.67
CA PHE A 482 -19.84 15.57 -41.03
C PHE A 482 -19.59 15.91 -42.50
N ASN A 483 -18.66 16.83 -42.77
CA ASN A 483 -18.32 17.24 -44.13
C ASN A 483 -17.14 16.41 -44.69
N ARG A 484 -17.46 15.39 -45.49
CA ARG A 484 -16.48 14.46 -46.08
C ARG A 484 -15.57 15.09 -47.14
N GLU A 485 -15.97 16.21 -47.75
CA GLU A 485 -15.16 16.89 -48.76
C GLU A 485 -13.85 17.44 -48.16
N VAL A 486 -13.86 17.80 -46.87
CA VAL A 486 -12.64 18.25 -46.16
C VAL A 486 -11.64 17.10 -46.06
N ASP A 487 -12.07 15.93 -45.62
CA ASP A 487 -11.24 14.72 -45.55
C ASP A 487 -10.64 14.35 -46.92
N ARG A 488 -11.45 14.40 -47.98
CA ARG A 488 -11.00 14.15 -49.37
C ARG A 488 -9.91 15.11 -49.83
N GLN A 489 -10.04 16.39 -49.52
CA GLN A 489 -9.05 17.41 -49.90
C GLN A 489 -7.73 17.22 -49.15
N LEU A 490 -7.79 16.71 -47.91
CA LEU A 490 -6.63 16.54 -47.04
C LEU A 490 -5.98 15.15 -47.13
N GLY A 491 -6.57 14.23 -47.91
CA GLY A 491 -6.12 12.84 -47.97
C GLY A 491 -6.15 12.15 -46.61
N TYR A 492 -7.07 12.57 -45.73
CA TYR A 492 -7.16 12.09 -44.35
C TYR A 492 -8.53 11.45 -44.12
N ARG A 493 -8.60 10.43 -43.25
CA ARG A 493 -9.85 9.75 -42.90
C ARG A 493 -10.17 9.92 -41.43
N THR A 494 -11.17 10.73 -41.16
CA THR A 494 -11.75 10.93 -39.84
C THR A 494 -12.76 9.82 -39.56
N GLN A 495 -12.54 9.03 -38.51
CA GLN A 495 -13.43 7.94 -38.10
C GLN A 495 -14.13 8.27 -36.78
N THR A 496 -13.39 8.70 -35.74
CA THR A 496 -13.98 9.02 -34.43
C THR A 496 -13.72 10.47 -34.07
N ILE A 497 -14.71 11.13 -33.46
CA ILE A 497 -14.62 12.54 -33.09
C ILE A 497 -15.13 12.72 -31.66
N LEU A 498 -14.32 13.34 -30.80
CA LEU A 498 -14.75 13.82 -29.49
C LEU A 498 -14.73 15.35 -29.50
N CYS A 499 -15.89 15.99 -29.33
CA CYS A 499 -16.03 17.43 -29.44
C CYS A 499 -16.63 18.02 -28.16
N GLU A 500 -15.95 18.99 -27.56
CA GLU A 500 -16.38 19.63 -26.31
C GLU A 500 -16.38 21.17 -26.45
N PRO A 501 -17.36 21.86 -25.86
CA PRO A 501 -17.39 23.32 -25.84
C PRO A 501 -16.51 23.84 -24.70
N ILE A 502 -15.77 24.93 -24.97
CA ILE A 502 -15.11 25.75 -23.97
C ILE A 502 -16.09 26.86 -23.57
N ALA A 503 -16.69 26.71 -22.39
CA ALA A 503 -17.65 27.66 -21.84
C ALA A 503 -17.13 28.27 -20.53
N LEU A 504 -17.40 29.55 -20.31
CA LEU A 504 -17.17 30.21 -19.03
C LEU A 504 -18.40 31.05 -18.66
N ASN A 505 -18.92 30.86 -17.45
CA ASN A 505 -20.12 31.58 -16.96
C ASN A 505 -21.34 31.49 -17.89
N GLY A 506 -21.51 30.39 -18.62
CA GLY A 506 -22.61 30.18 -19.57
C GLY A 506 -22.34 30.70 -20.99
N ASP A 507 -21.24 31.44 -21.19
CA ASP A 507 -20.83 31.91 -22.51
C ASP A 507 -19.89 30.92 -23.18
N ILE A 508 -20.22 30.48 -24.40
CA ILE A 508 -19.33 29.65 -25.22
C ILE A 508 -18.26 30.54 -25.86
N LEU A 509 -17.00 30.27 -25.51
CA LEU A 509 -15.84 31.03 -25.99
C LEU A 509 -15.18 30.36 -27.20
N ALA A 510 -15.16 29.03 -27.20
CA ALA A 510 -14.51 28.21 -28.23
C ALA A 510 -15.08 26.80 -28.23
N VAL A 511 -14.74 26.01 -29.24
CA VAL A 511 -15.04 24.57 -29.34
C VAL A 511 -13.76 23.83 -29.64
N VAL A 512 -13.56 22.70 -28.97
CA VAL A 512 -12.40 21.84 -29.14
C VAL A 512 -12.80 20.47 -29.66
N GLN A 513 -11.96 19.91 -30.50
CA GLN A 513 -12.22 18.64 -31.16
C GLN A 513 -10.97 17.77 -31.14
N LEU A 514 -11.12 16.52 -30.70
CA LEU A 514 -10.15 15.44 -30.87
C LEU A 514 -10.65 14.51 -31.96
N VAL A 515 -9.73 14.06 -32.81
CA VAL A 515 -10.02 13.21 -33.96
C VAL A 515 -9.18 11.94 -33.88
N ASN A 516 -9.85 10.81 -34.13
CA ASN A 516 -9.31 9.45 -34.13
C ASN A 516 -8.58 9.09 -32.84
N LYS A 517 -9.27 8.41 -31.92
CA LYS A 517 -8.59 7.76 -30.79
C LYS A 517 -7.73 6.61 -31.31
N LEU A 518 -6.50 6.51 -30.83
CA LEU A 518 -5.57 5.44 -31.17
C LEU A 518 -5.46 4.45 -30.01
N ASP A 519 -5.34 3.17 -30.31
CA ASP A 519 -5.01 2.14 -29.32
C ASP A 519 -3.49 2.00 -29.14
N SER A 520 -3.06 1.01 -28.37
CA SER A 520 -1.62 0.72 -28.15
C SER A 520 -0.89 0.20 -29.38
N SER A 521 -1.61 -0.31 -30.38
CA SER A 521 -1.07 -0.77 -31.66
C SER A 521 -1.02 0.34 -32.73
N GLY A 522 -1.66 1.48 -32.46
CA GLY A 522 -1.77 2.61 -33.38
C GLY A 522 -3.00 2.54 -34.30
N GLU A 523 -3.89 1.58 -34.08
CA GLU A 523 -5.14 1.44 -34.83
C GLU A 523 -6.23 2.35 -34.23
N VAL A 524 -7.19 2.75 -35.08
CA VAL A 524 -8.25 3.68 -34.67
C VAL A 524 -9.33 2.96 -33.87
N THR A 525 -9.67 3.53 -32.71
CA THR A 525 -10.65 3.07 -31.74
C THR A 525 -11.61 4.21 -31.35
N THR A 526 -12.57 3.92 -30.48
CA THR A 526 -13.62 4.85 -30.04
C THR A 526 -13.29 5.49 -28.71
N PHE A 527 -13.62 6.77 -28.55
CA PHE A 527 -13.58 7.44 -27.25
C PHE A 527 -14.63 6.86 -26.31
N THR A 528 -14.27 6.75 -25.03
CA THR A 528 -15.10 6.26 -23.93
C THR A 528 -15.68 7.43 -23.14
N GLU A 529 -16.69 7.19 -22.31
CA GLU A 529 -17.25 8.24 -21.46
C GLU A 529 -16.20 8.81 -20.48
N ALA A 530 -15.28 7.98 -20.00
CA ALA A 530 -14.17 8.43 -19.16
C ALA A 530 -13.21 9.38 -19.90
N ASP A 531 -13.00 9.16 -21.21
CA ASP A 531 -12.22 10.09 -22.04
C ASP A 531 -12.93 11.44 -22.18
N ARG A 532 -14.25 11.40 -22.35
CA ARG A 532 -15.09 12.60 -22.43
C ARG A 532 -15.06 13.40 -21.14
N GLU A 533 -15.22 12.75 -19.98
CA GLU A 533 -15.10 13.41 -18.68
C GLU A 533 -13.73 14.06 -18.50
N THR A 534 -12.66 13.33 -18.84
CA THR A 534 -11.29 13.85 -18.80
C THR A 534 -11.13 15.06 -19.72
N PHE A 535 -11.63 14.99 -20.95
CA PHE A 535 -11.54 16.08 -21.93
C PHE A 535 -12.33 17.32 -21.51
N ARG A 536 -13.50 17.13 -20.87
CA ARG A 536 -14.32 18.21 -20.32
C ARG A 536 -13.58 19.02 -19.26
N VAL A 537 -12.78 18.35 -18.40
CA VAL A 537 -11.93 19.04 -17.41
C VAL A 537 -10.90 19.94 -18.11
N PHE A 538 -10.26 19.47 -19.18
CA PHE A 538 -9.35 20.32 -19.98
C PHE A 538 -10.07 21.52 -20.60
N SER A 539 -11.28 21.32 -21.12
CA SER A 539 -12.09 22.38 -21.70
C SER A 539 -12.38 23.51 -20.70
N LEU A 540 -12.68 23.16 -19.45
CA LEU A 540 -12.92 24.13 -18.37
C LEU A 540 -11.67 25.00 -18.10
N PHE A 541 -10.50 24.37 -17.95
CA PHE A 541 -9.26 25.12 -17.70
C PHE A 541 -8.86 26.00 -18.88
N ALA A 542 -9.04 25.50 -20.12
CA ALA A 542 -8.81 26.30 -21.31
C ALA A 542 -9.73 27.54 -21.35
N GLY A 543 -10.99 27.42 -20.92
CA GLY A 543 -11.94 28.53 -20.81
C GLY A 543 -11.49 29.63 -19.84
N ILE A 544 -11.01 29.24 -18.67
CA ILE A 544 -10.46 30.19 -17.67
C ILE A 544 -9.27 30.93 -18.26
N SER A 545 -8.33 30.22 -18.90
CA SER A 545 -7.12 30.83 -19.46
C SER A 545 -7.41 31.76 -20.64
N ILE A 546 -8.31 31.36 -21.55
CA ILE A 546 -8.74 32.20 -22.68
C ILE A 546 -9.38 33.50 -22.18
N ASN A 547 -10.26 33.40 -21.17
CA ASN A 547 -10.92 34.57 -20.61
C ASN A 547 -9.95 35.50 -19.87
N ASN A 548 -9.06 34.96 -19.04
CA ASN A 548 -8.07 35.76 -18.32
C ASN A 548 -7.14 36.50 -19.29
N SER A 549 -6.70 35.83 -20.36
CA SER A 549 -5.86 36.46 -21.38
C SER A 549 -6.61 37.56 -22.15
N ARG A 550 -7.88 37.35 -22.54
CA ARG A 550 -8.72 38.40 -23.15
C ARG A 550 -8.90 39.62 -22.24
N LEU A 551 -9.14 39.41 -20.95
CA LEU A 551 -9.28 40.51 -19.97
C LEU A 551 -7.99 41.31 -19.81
N LEU A 552 -6.84 40.63 -19.76
CA LEU A 552 -5.53 41.28 -19.66
C LEU A 552 -5.17 42.03 -20.94
N GLU A 553 -5.46 41.47 -22.11
CA GLU A 553 -5.27 42.15 -23.39
C GLU A 553 -6.12 43.42 -23.47
N PHE A 554 -7.40 43.35 -23.08
CA PHE A 554 -8.28 44.51 -23.00
C PHE A 554 -7.73 45.58 -22.05
N ALA A 555 -7.31 45.21 -20.84
CA ALA A 555 -6.74 46.14 -19.87
C ALA A 555 -5.45 46.81 -20.37
N VAL A 556 -4.58 46.05 -21.04
CA VAL A 556 -3.33 46.58 -21.63
C VAL A 556 -3.62 47.52 -22.79
N ASN A 557 -4.55 47.17 -23.68
CA ASN A 557 -4.93 48.02 -24.81
C ASN A 557 -5.63 49.31 -24.34
N ALA A 558 -6.55 49.22 -23.38
CA ALA A 558 -7.16 50.39 -22.76
C ALA A 558 -6.12 51.30 -22.06
N GLY A 559 -5.13 50.70 -21.39
CA GLY A 559 -4.01 51.45 -20.81
C GLY A 559 -3.15 52.16 -21.86
N ARG A 560 -2.86 51.50 -22.99
CA ARG A 560 -2.14 52.10 -24.12
C ARG A 560 -2.92 53.24 -24.76
N GLU A 561 -4.22 53.04 -24.99
CA GLU A 561 -5.11 54.08 -25.52
C GLU A 561 -5.21 55.27 -24.57
N MET A 562 -5.34 55.03 -23.26
CA MET A 562 -5.33 56.09 -22.25
C MET A 562 -3.99 56.85 -22.24
N MET A 563 -2.86 56.17 -22.36
CA MET A 563 -1.55 56.83 -22.50
C MET A 563 -1.47 57.68 -23.78
N ALA A 564 -1.99 57.17 -24.91
CA ALA A 564 -2.00 57.88 -26.18
C ALA A 564 -2.95 59.09 -26.17
N LEU A 565 -4.11 58.96 -25.53
CA LEU A 565 -5.08 60.05 -25.31
C LEU A 565 -4.51 61.12 -24.39
N ASN A 566 -3.83 60.74 -23.31
CA ASN A 566 -3.20 61.70 -22.40
C ASN A 566 -2.05 62.45 -23.08
N GLN A 567 -1.31 61.79 -23.98
CA GLN A 567 -0.34 62.43 -24.88
C GLN A 567 -1.01 63.41 -25.87
N HIS A 568 -2.18 63.07 -26.42
CA HIS A 568 -2.95 63.93 -27.33
C HIS A 568 -3.60 65.14 -26.62
N GLN A 569 -4.18 64.96 -25.44
CA GLN A 569 -4.76 66.05 -24.63
C GLN A 569 -3.68 67.05 -24.21
N SER A 570 -2.47 66.56 -23.92
CA SER A 570 -1.30 67.41 -23.67
C SER A 570 -0.88 68.26 -24.88
N ALA A 571 -1.24 67.84 -26.10
CA ALA A 571 -0.94 68.56 -27.34
C ALA A 571 -2.02 69.57 -27.76
N LEU A 572 -3.26 69.43 -27.27
CA LEU A 572 -4.42 70.27 -27.65
C LEU A 572 -4.64 71.49 -26.72
N GLY A 573 -3.84 71.64 -25.66
CA GLY A 573 -3.90 72.81 -24.77
C GLY A 573 -3.21 74.05 -25.33
N ALA A 574 -4.01 74.98 -25.86
CA ALA A 574 -3.75 76.41 -26.19
C ALA A 574 -3.38 76.78 -27.65
N PRO A 575 -4.30 77.38 -28.42
CA PRO A 575 -4.00 78.04 -29.69
C PRO A 575 -3.53 79.48 -29.43
N GLY A 576 -2.26 79.79 -29.72
CA GLY A 576 -1.78 81.18 -29.78
C GLY A 576 -0.37 81.51 -29.28
N ALA A 577 0.47 80.54 -28.90
CA ALA A 577 1.85 80.81 -28.48
C ALA A 577 2.88 80.39 -29.54
N THR A 578 3.83 81.28 -29.82
CA THR A 578 4.94 81.11 -30.76
C THR A 578 5.82 79.88 -30.42
N PRO A 579 6.49 79.26 -31.42
CA PRO A 579 7.21 78.00 -31.22
C PRO A 579 8.53 78.25 -30.49
N ARG A 580 8.49 78.33 -29.16
CA ARG A 580 9.67 78.23 -28.30
C ARG A 580 9.48 77.10 -27.28
N ALA A 581 10.31 76.07 -27.47
CA ALA A 581 10.59 74.95 -26.58
C ALA A 581 9.42 74.02 -26.24
N LYS A 582 9.42 72.83 -26.87
CA LYS A 582 8.85 71.59 -26.32
C LYS A 582 9.15 71.53 -24.81
N LYS A 583 8.17 71.75 -23.93
CA LYS A 583 8.35 71.38 -22.52
C LYS A 583 8.16 69.86 -22.43
N ARG A 584 9.21 69.14 -22.86
CA ARG A 584 9.49 67.76 -22.42
C ARG A 584 9.22 67.72 -20.91
N MET A 585 8.60 66.65 -20.41
CA MET A 585 8.66 66.30 -18.98
C MET A 585 10.12 66.51 -18.55
N SER A 586 10.38 67.55 -17.75
CA SER A 586 11.76 67.92 -17.45
C SER A 586 12.37 66.77 -16.65
N CYS A 587 13.30 66.05 -17.26
CA CYS A 587 14.12 65.11 -16.53
C CYS A 587 14.74 65.87 -15.36
N ILE A 588 14.63 65.30 -14.16
CA ILE A 588 15.40 65.78 -13.02
C ILE A 588 16.84 65.35 -13.30
N LEU A 589 17.73 66.32 -13.45
CA LEU A 589 19.15 66.08 -13.70
C LEU A 589 19.82 65.60 -12.41
N ASP A 590 20.86 64.78 -12.52
CA ASP A 590 21.64 64.33 -11.35
C ASP A 590 22.24 65.52 -10.59
N GLU A 591 22.62 66.58 -11.30
CA GLU A 591 23.08 67.84 -10.71
C GLU A 591 22.04 68.50 -9.79
N GLU A 592 20.75 68.46 -10.16
CA GLU A 592 19.65 68.99 -9.33
C GLU A 592 19.47 68.16 -8.06
N ARG A 593 19.66 66.83 -8.15
CA ARG A 593 19.61 65.94 -6.97
C ARG A 593 20.78 66.23 -6.05
N SER A 594 21.99 66.31 -6.60
CA SER A 594 23.20 66.62 -5.84
C SER A 594 23.16 68.02 -5.22
N ALA A 595 22.53 69.00 -5.87
CA ALA A 595 22.35 70.35 -5.32
C ALA A 595 21.53 70.33 -4.02
N VAL A 596 20.39 69.63 -4.01
CA VAL A 596 19.55 69.49 -2.80
C VAL A 596 20.28 68.72 -1.69
N LEU A 597 20.92 67.60 -2.03
CA LEU A 597 21.63 66.76 -1.05
C LEU A 597 22.88 67.44 -0.44
N ARG A 598 23.44 68.47 -1.08
CA ARG A 598 24.58 69.23 -0.56
C ARG A 598 24.18 70.28 0.48
N VAL A 599 22.91 70.68 0.53
CA VAL A 599 22.43 71.65 1.52
C VAL A 599 22.47 71.02 2.91
N ARG A 600 23.14 71.66 3.86
CA ARG A 600 23.21 71.25 5.27
C ARG A 600 22.67 72.34 6.17
N PHE A 601 22.04 71.93 7.28
CA PHE A 601 21.47 72.83 8.29
C PHE A 601 22.18 72.60 9.65
N PRO A 602 23.47 72.98 9.82
CA PRO A 602 24.23 72.65 11.02
C PRO A 602 23.74 73.38 12.28
N ASP A 603 23.14 74.56 12.14
CA ASP A 603 22.75 75.43 13.26
C ASP A 603 21.23 75.71 13.31
N VAL A 604 20.41 74.91 12.61
CA VAL A 604 18.96 75.10 12.52
C VAL A 604 18.24 73.77 12.69
N ASP A 605 17.36 73.69 13.68
CA ASP A 605 16.45 72.56 13.84
C ASP A 605 15.20 72.78 12.98
N ILE A 606 15.11 72.06 11.87
CA ILE A 606 13.98 72.14 10.93
C ILE A 606 12.67 71.57 11.49
N THR A 607 12.72 70.85 12.61
CA THR A 607 11.55 70.29 13.29
C THR A 607 10.98 71.22 14.36
N ASP A 608 11.62 72.37 14.59
CA ASP A 608 11.20 73.31 15.63
C ASP A 608 9.88 74.01 15.32
N ILE A 609 9.10 74.31 16.37
CA ILE A 609 7.86 75.08 16.23
C ILE A 609 8.15 76.54 15.86
N ASP A 610 9.30 77.06 16.30
CA ASP A 610 9.77 78.40 15.97
C ASP A 610 10.64 78.42 14.70
N PHE A 611 10.70 77.31 13.95
CA PHE A 611 11.45 77.23 12.70
C PHE A 611 10.90 78.23 11.68
N ASN A 612 11.80 79.01 11.08
CA ASN A 612 11.45 79.99 10.07
C ASN A 612 12.13 79.67 8.72
N LEU A 613 11.32 79.24 7.74
CA LEU A 613 11.81 78.92 6.40
C LEU A 613 12.44 80.14 5.68
N PHE A 614 12.07 81.37 6.05
CA PHE A 614 12.67 82.57 5.48
C PHE A 614 14.15 82.72 5.85
N ASP A 615 14.55 82.33 7.05
CA ASP A 615 15.96 82.41 7.49
C ASP A 615 16.83 81.44 6.66
N VAL A 616 16.30 80.26 6.36
CA VAL A 616 16.94 79.28 5.48
C VAL A 616 17.02 79.80 4.04
N ARG A 617 15.97 80.47 3.57
CA ARG A 617 15.91 81.09 2.24
C ARG A 617 16.92 82.22 2.06
N GLU A 618 17.18 83.02 3.09
CA GLU A 618 18.11 84.16 3.02
C GLU A 618 19.57 83.73 3.14
N ARG A 619 19.87 82.64 3.86
CA ARG A 619 21.25 82.14 4.05
C ARG A 619 21.74 81.24 2.91
N ALA A 620 20.84 80.67 2.11
CA ALA A 620 21.19 79.71 1.07
C ALA A 620 21.56 80.37 -0.27
N GLU A 621 22.60 79.84 -0.94
CA GLU A 621 22.97 80.27 -2.31
C GLU A 621 21.81 80.08 -3.30
N ASN A 622 21.08 78.97 -3.18
CA ASN A 622 19.87 78.68 -3.95
C ASN A 622 18.69 78.39 -3.03
N ALA A 623 17.82 79.40 -2.85
CA ALA A 623 16.66 79.32 -1.97
C ALA A 623 15.72 78.13 -2.28
N LEU A 624 15.50 77.80 -3.56
CA LEU A 624 14.61 76.70 -3.97
C LEU A 624 15.23 75.31 -3.74
N ASP A 625 16.56 75.18 -3.75
CA ASP A 625 17.23 73.94 -3.41
C ASP A 625 17.18 73.74 -1.89
N ALA A 626 17.36 74.81 -1.12
CA ALA A 626 17.24 74.78 0.34
C ALA A 626 15.83 74.42 0.81
N ALA A 627 14.78 75.01 0.21
CA ALA A 627 13.41 74.63 0.51
C ALA A 627 13.11 73.15 0.16
N ALA A 628 13.61 72.67 -0.98
CA ALA A 628 13.48 71.25 -1.34
C ALA A 628 14.24 70.33 -0.38
N ALA A 629 15.39 70.77 0.14
CA ALA A 629 16.18 70.03 1.13
C ALA A 629 15.46 69.96 2.48
N VAL A 630 14.78 71.02 2.91
CA VAL A 630 13.92 71.00 4.12
C VAL A 630 12.82 69.95 3.97
N ALA A 631 12.04 69.98 2.89
CA ALA A 631 10.99 68.99 2.65
C ALA A 631 11.53 67.55 2.54
N TYR A 632 12.68 67.38 1.87
CA TYR A 632 13.33 66.07 1.75
C TYR A 632 13.75 65.51 3.11
N ASN A 633 14.43 66.31 3.94
CA ASN A 633 14.89 65.87 5.25
C ASN A 633 13.71 65.59 6.20
N LEU A 634 12.69 66.44 6.24
CA LEU A 634 11.48 66.18 7.04
C LEU A 634 10.80 64.86 6.69
N LEU A 635 10.67 64.56 5.39
CA LEU A 635 10.08 63.30 4.94
C LEU A 635 11.01 62.10 5.20
N LEU A 636 12.31 62.26 5.06
CA LEU A 636 13.28 61.19 5.29
C LEU A 636 13.41 60.85 6.78
N ASP A 637 13.46 61.87 7.64
CA ASP A 637 13.58 61.77 9.09
C ASP A 637 12.35 61.10 9.72
N SER A 638 11.19 61.21 9.06
CA SER A 638 9.98 60.49 9.47
C SER A 638 10.13 58.96 9.45
N GLY A 639 11.08 58.41 8.68
CA GLY A 639 11.28 56.96 8.47
C GLY A 639 10.17 56.25 7.68
N LEU A 640 9.10 56.97 7.33
CA LEU A 640 7.95 56.43 6.62
C LEU A 640 8.28 56.04 5.16
N PRO A 641 9.05 56.82 4.37
CA PRO A 641 9.40 56.42 3.01
C PRO A 641 10.08 55.05 2.93
N GLN A 642 11.04 54.77 3.82
CA GLN A 642 11.75 53.49 3.86
C GLN A 642 10.82 52.35 4.27
N LYS A 643 9.93 52.60 5.25
CA LYS A 643 8.95 51.62 5.72
C LYS A 643 7.99 51.18 4.60
N PHE A 644 7.58 52.09 3.72
CA PHE A 644 6.70 51.80 2.59
C PHE A 644 7.44 51.44 1.29
N GLY A 645 8.75 51.17 1.35
CA GLY A 645 9.54 50.76 0.18
C GLY A 645 9.77 51.86 -0.86
N CYS A 646 9.58 53.14 -0.49
CA CYS A 646 9.88 54.27 -1.35
C CYS A 646 11.39 54.53 -1.35
N SER A 647 12.03 54.41 -2.52
CA SER A 647 13.46 54.73 -2.64
C SER A 647 13.70 56.24 -2.50
N GLU A 648 14.80 56.61 -1.85
CA GLU A 648 15.24 58.00 -1.69
C GLU A 648 15.29 58.76 -3.03
N ALA A 649 15.75 58.09 -4.09
CA ALA A 649 15.77 58.64 -5.44
C ALA A 649 14.36 58.96 -5.97
N THR A 650 13.36 58.12 -5.67
CA THR A 650 11.97 58.35 -6.08
C THR A 650 11.35 59.50 -5.30
N LEU A 651 11.60 59.55 -3.99
CA LEU A 651 11.14 60.64 -3.11
C LEU A 651 11.71 61.99 -3.54
N LEU A 652 13.02 62.07 -3.75
CA LEU A 652 13.69 63.30 -4.19
C LEU A 652 13.21 63.74 -5.58
N ASN A 653 12.99 62.79 -6.50
CA ASN A 653 12.42 63.08 -7.81
C ASN A 653 10.99 63.62 -7.73
N PHE A 654 10.18 63.11 -6.79
CA PHE A 654 8.83 63.60 -6.56
C PHE A 654 8.85 65.06 -6.07
N ILE A 655 9.64 65.37 -5.03
CA ILE A 655 9.76 66.73 -4.46
C ILE A 655 10.25 67.73 -5.52
N LEU A 656 11.30 67.37 -6.28
CA LEU A 656 11.83 68.22 -7.35
C LEU A 656 10.83 68.43 -8.49
N ARG A 657 9.94 67.46 -8.75
CA ARG A 657 8.83 67.63 -9.71
C ARG A 657 7.74 68.54 -9.16
N CYS A 658 7.37 68.42 -7.89
CA CYS A 658 6.44 69.35 -7.24
C CYS A 658 6.96 70.78 -7.34
N ARG A 659 8.23 71.00 -6.94
CA ARG A 659 8.93 72.28 -7.08
C ARG A 659 8.81 72.89 -8.48
N LYS A 660 9.04 72.11 -9.54
CA LYS A 660 8.98 72.59 -10.93
C LYS A 660 7.55 72.92 -11.41
N ARG A 661 6.52 72.40 -10.74
CA ARG A 661 5.11 72.63 -11.09
C ARG A 661 4.50 73.83 -10.37
N TYR A 662 4.96 74.16 -9.17
CA TYR A 662 4.50 75.37 -8.47
C TYR A 662 4.90 76.63 -9.24
N ARG A 663 3.96 77.59 -9.29
CA ARG A 663 4.15 78.86 -10.00
C ARG A 663 4.92 79.84 -9.11
N ASN A 664 5.67 80.73 -9.74
CA ASN A 664 6.31 81.84 -9.04
C ASN A 664 5.30 82.96 -8.77
N VAL A 665 4.50 82.81 -7.72
CA VAL A 665 3.50 83.79 -7.26
C VAL A 665 3.80 84.22 -5.82
N PRO A 666 3.32 85.39 -5.36
CA PRO A 666 3.73 85.95 -4.07
C PRO A 666 3.50 85.03 -2.85
N TYR A 667 2.39 84.27 -2.84
CA TYR A 667 2.00 83.46 -1.68
C TYR A 667 1.91 81.95 -1.97
N HIS A 668 1.03 81.51 -2.89
CA HIS A 668 0.86 80.09 -3.24
C HIS A 668 2.00 79.56 -4.13
N ASN A 669 3.21 79.56 -3.59
CA ASN A 669 4.44 79.08 -4.22
C ASN A 669 4.99 77.87 -3.45
N PHE A 670 6.11 77.33 -3.95
CA PHE A 670 6.73 76.15 -3.35
C PHE A 670 7.18 76.36 -1.90
N PHE A 671 7.59 77.56 -1.50
CA PHE A 671 8.00 77.84 -0.12
C PHE A 671 6.84 77.69 0.85
N HIS A 672 5.66 78.21 0.51
CA HIS A 672 4.47 78.07 1.34
C HIS A 672 4.12 76.60 1.61
N VAL A 673 4.29 75.75 0.61
CA VAL A 673 3.96 74.32 0.67
C VAL A 673 4.98 73.55 1.52
N VAL A 674 6.27 73.90 1.43
CA VAL A 674 7.30 73.37 2.34
C VAL A 674 7.04 73.78 3.79
N ASP A 675 6.59 75.01 4.02
CA ASP A 675 6.24 75.54 5.34
C ASP A 675 5.02 74.81 5.95
N VAL A 676 3.99 74.52 5.13
CA VAL A 676 2.84 73.68 5.51
C VAL A 676 3.28 72.26 5.83
N CYS A 677 4.18 71.67 5.02
CA CYS A 677 4.74 70.34 5.29
C CYS A 677 5.54 70.31 6.61
N GLN A 678 6.32 71.35 6.90
CA GLN A 678 7.06 71.48 8.16
C GLN A 678 6.10 71.57 9.34
N THR A 679 5.05 72.40 9.24
CA THR A 679 4.04 72.54 10.28
C THR A 679 3.33 71.22 10.58
N ILE A 680 2.92 70.48 9.53
CA ILE A 680 2.27 69.18 9.67
C ILE A 680 3.24 68.17 10.31
N HIS A 681 4.50 68.14 9.87
CA HIS A 681 5.52 67.29 10.47
C HIS A 681 5.70 67.57 11.97
N THR A 682 5.83 68.84 12.35
CA THR A 682 5.98 69.26 13.75
C THR A 682 4.75 68.89 14.59
N PHE A 683 3.54 69.08 14.05
CA PHE A 683 2.31 68.67 14.74
C PHE A 683 2.20 67.16 14.92
N LEU A 684 2.59 66.38 13.91
CA LEU A 684 2.61 64.92 13.97
C LEU A 684 3.60 64.41 15.02
N TYR A 685 4.87 64.84 14.95
CA TYR A 685 5.95 64.25 15.73
C TYR A 685 6.22 64.95 17.06
N ARG A 686 6.39 66.28 17.09
CA ARG A 686 6.56 67.02 18.36
C ARG A 686 5.25 67.17 19.13
N GLY A 687 4.14 67.36 18.42
CA GLY A 687 2.81 67.47 19.00
C GLY A 687 2.18 66.14 19.44
N GLY A 688 2.81 65.00 19.15
CA GLY A 688 2.33 63.67 19.53
C GLY A 688 1.10 63.16 18.77
N ALA A 689 0.65 63.85 17.71
CA ALA A 689 -0.53 63.44 16.95
C ALA A 689 -0.34 62.10 16.21
N HIS A 690 0.90 61.71 15.91
CA HIS A 690 1.24 60.40 15.34
C HIS A 690 0.83 59.22 16.23
N GLU A 691 0.66 59.41 17.55
CA GLU A 691 0.18 58.35 18.46
C GLU A 691 -1.29 57.96 18.20
N ARG A 692 -2.06 58.84 17.56
CA ARG A 692 -3.49 58.63 17.28
C ARG A 692 -3.80 58.31 15.83
N LEU A 693 -2.81 58.35 14.96
CA LEU A 693 -2.93 58.11 13.53
C LEU A 693 -2.10 56.88 13.15
N THR A 694 -2.53 56.18 12.12
CA THR A 694 -1.71 55.12 11.52
C THR A 694 -0.52 55.75 10.78
N GLU A 695 0.57 55.00 10.66
CA GLU A 695 1.77 55.44 9.94
C GLU A 695 1.48 55.76 8.47
N LEU A 696 0.50 55.07 7.86
CA LEU A 696 0.04 55.37 6.50
C LEU A 696 -0.69 56.72 6.45
N GLU A 697 -1.55 57.02 7.43
CA GLU A 697 -2.22 58.32 7.52
C GLU A 697 -1.22 59.45 7.75
N CYS A 698 -0.22 59.24 8.63
CA CYS A 698 0.88 60.18 8.80
C CYS A 698 1.63 60.44 7.48
N PHE A 699 1.93 59.37 6.72
CA PHE A 699 2.64 59.50 5.45
C PHE A 699 1.79 60.23 4.40
N VAL A 700 0.50 59.90 4.30
CA VAL A 700 -0.45 60.55 3.40
C VAL A 700 -0.58 62.03 3.73
N LEU A 701 -0.65 62.41 5.01
CA LEU A 701 -0.73 63.81 5.43
C LEU A 701 0.52 64.60 5.02
N LEU A 702 1.72 64.04 5.21
CA LEU A 702 2.97 64.68 4.82
C LEU A 702 3.10 64.81 3.30
N ILE A 703 2.71 63.80 2.53
CA ILE A 703 2.73 63.87 1.05
C ILE A 703 1.66 64.83 0.53
N THR A 704 0.48 64.89 1.15
CA THR A 704 -0.60 65.81 0.75
C THR A 704 -0.28 67.26 1.09
N ALA A 705 0.56 67.48 2.10
CA ALA A 705 1.07 68.82 2.43
C ALA A 705 1.93 69.43 1.31
N LEU A 706 2.53 68.58 0.45
CA LEU A 706 3.43 68.95 -0.66
C LEU A 706 2.72 68.97 -2.02
#